data_AF-A0A8H3I7T8-F1
#
_entry.id   AF-A0A8H3I7T8-F1
#
_cell.length_a   1.000
_cell.length_b   1.000
_cell.length_c   1.000
_cell.angle_alpha   90.00
_cell.angle_beta   90.00
_cell.angle_gamma   90.00
#
_symmetry.space_group_name_H-M   'P 1'
#
loop_
_entity.id
_entity.type
_entity.pdbx_description
1 polymer ?
#
loop_
_entity_poly.entity_id
_entity_poly.type
_entity_poly.pdbx_seq_one_letter_code
_entity_poly.pdbx_strand_id
1 'polypeptide(L)'
;MAAEAPDPKTFGSWEEAFQYPIPAVRGMERQLRRDIESNREKLRALVGYGTSSSTLVPAVSLCGKPRLLILGCSCSASYRDLLGTAESIIEMGSQMHDVETYIGEIGKRCNTRMLEKKRSNLSSWTEEVGAPNSTRYAFASQLAVLRSCPDVVSRLFKSGGSVLLAAKVLVISRLLHTKLSQRPNPPPYLDSLRNRLASLRRRLLGRIDERFKSLELSRDVLVEAMCAFALATSSSLKDVVRHYHHIRLEAISKNMVHGGDGPYKMLLALRLYVKTLKDTQAVIPTQLAHALEKLKSISLFRSQDVYSLIELNLDVHERWIGDDIRTFIPYIRHDDLTKTEAERSLKLWAKSAFGSFLAGLRNRIQDVEDPGRLIELRRQVFELWLSNHQHSKEIDSAETLDGLRDVFNLQSARIIQSRASKLDRVGLIVKIDLQNWRAGISDLPPSLWDSSMTSMESENGGKMFRERLTTLFTSKNEPLNRVSLEYVHFLESIEALEEMIKKLREVRWPHDVDDVDDEDDLLDNKQVLLSEDDPRILQEELSSALHEAYSELQVMLYKLPDKSKTINSGQQAAYLIRVWREIRQRLPKSYQNTKLGDSSIPSLQHTIADEALRTPLERCSKRIAKMSQAKLLQARPLWEGDPELPVLPSVWTYRFLLDLASSMNAYGSDVWSPQAVDALKKELILSIAPMLEGHQAVQVNGHRDRDLLDGEDKEEEEIEKEVKKDEEEIDERVREENGEVDGEEAGKVAEKEEKNSEKILERPAEKPLNGNMSNEHVEPEPEEEPEDGKIQRFFDICYLTNASVVKEMESEENQLFSLQGSLVQELTLERKSMERMKKDAAEYWKRTSLLFALLA
;
A
#
# COMPACT_ATOMS: atom_id res chain seq x y z
N MET A 1 -130.65 -38.78 54.01
CA MET A 1 -129.50 -38.50 53.12
C MET A 1 -128.43 -39.55 53.37
N ALA A 2 -127.56 -39.83 52.41
CA ALA A 2 -126.46 -40.76 52.61
C ALA A 2 -125.36 -40.12 53.49
N ALA A 3 -124.68 -40.95 54.27
CA ALA A 3 -123.33 -40.66 54.75
C ALA A 3 -122.39 -41.56 53.96
N GLU A 4 -121.63 -40.97 53.05
CA GLU A 4 -120.63 -41.67 52.24
C GLU A 4 -119.52 -42.21 53.17
N ALA A 5 -119.06 -43.44 52.94
CA ALA A 5 -118.07 -44.05 53.82
C ALA A 5 -116.69 -43.40 53.58
N PRO A 6 -116.03 -42.81 54.59
CA PRO A 6 -114.77 -42.12 54.38
C PRO A 6 -113.66 -43.08 53.97
N ASP A 7 -112.93 -42.75 52.90
CA ASP A 7 -111.88 -43.58 52.31
C ASP A 7 -110.65 -43.61 53.24
N PRO A 8 -110.24 -44.76 53.80
CA PRO A 8 -109.22 -44.85 54.86
C PRO A 8 -107.80 -44.41 54.45
N LYS A 9 -107.58 -44.00 53.21
CA LYS A 9 -106.31 -43.45 52.71
C LYS A 9 -106.09 -41.96 53.03
N THR A 10 -107.12 -41.26 53.50
CA THR A 10 -107.04 -39.81 53.79
C THR A 10 -106.66 -39.47 55.24
N PHE A 11 -106.61 -40.46 56.13
CA PHE A 11 -106.26 -40.26 57.54
C PHE A 11 -104.74 -40.23 57.77
N GLY A 12 -104.30 -39.28 58.58
CA GLY A 12 -102.94 -39.21 59.15
C GLY A 12 -102.82 -39.92 60.51
N SER A 13 -103.92 -40.12 61.25
CA SER A 13 -103.95 -40.91 62.49
C SER A 13 -105.12 -41.89 62.55
N TRP A 14 -104.92 -43.02 63.24
CA TRP A 14 -105.98 -43.97 63.58
C TRP A 14 -107.07 -43.36 64.47
N GLU A 15 -106.78 -42.25 65.16
CA GLU A 15 -107.70 -41.50 66.01
C GLU A 15 -108.76 -40.74 65.18
N GLU A 16 -108.42 -40.32 63.95
CA GLU A 16 -109.33 -39.56 63.07
C GLU A 16 -110.53 -40.40 62.62
N ALA A 17 -110.35 -41.72 62.50
CA ALA A 17 -111.44 -42.66 62.24
C ALA A 17 -112.54 -42.60 63.33
N PHE A 18 -112.21 -42.26 64.58
CA PHE A 18 -113.18 -42.15 65.68
C PHE A 18 -113.97 -40.83 65.69
N GLN A 19 -113.67 -39.88 64.80
CA GLN A 19 -114.49 -38.68 64.60
C GLN A 19 -115.80 -38.99 63.84
N TYR A 20 -115.85 -40.13 63.15
CA TYR A 20 -117.02 -40.58 62.40
C TYR A 20 -117.95 -41.44 63.27
N PRO A 21 -119.28 -41.43 63.00
CA PRO A 21 -120.22 -42.21 63.80
C PRO A 21 -119.90 -43.71 63.76
N ILE A 22 -119.92 -44.35 64.93
CA ILE A 22 -119.47 -45.74 65.16
C ILE A 22 -119.95 -46.76 64.11
N PRO A 23 -121.20 -46.71 63.55
CA PRO A 23 -121.61 -47.60 62.46
C PRO A 23 -120.77 -47.47 61.18
N ALA A 24 -120.31 -46.26 60.82
CA ALA A 24 -119.43 -46.01 59.69
C ALA A 24 -118.02 -46.53 59.96
N VAL A 25 -117.48 -46.31 61.16
CA VAL A 25 -116.18 -46.86 61.59
C VAL A 25 -116.19 -48.39 61.56
N ARG A 26 -117.26 -49.03 62.05
CA ARG A 26 -117.48 -50.48 61.93
C ARG A 26 -117.77 -50.95 60.50
N GLY A 27 -118.15 -50.05 59.59
CA GLY A 27 -118.29 -50.33 58.16
C GLY A 27 -116.93 -50.38 57.49
N MET A 28 -116.13 -49.33 57.70
CA MET A 28 -114.73 -49.20 57.29
C MET A 28 -113.86 -50.33 57.85
N GLU A 29 -113.96 -50.66 59.15
CA GLU A 29 -113.26 -51.78 59.76
C GLU A 29 -113.59 -53.11 59.05
N ARG A 30 -114.88 -53.36 58.77
CA ARG A 30 -115.31 -54.54 58.00
C ARG A 30 -114.91 -54.48 56.53
N GLN A 31 -114.63 -53.31 55.97
CA GLN A 31 -114.09 -53.16 54.62
C GLN A 31 -112.59 -53.43 54.61
N LEU A 32 -111.81 -52.74 55.44
CA LEU A 32 -110.39 -53.00 55.64
C LEU A 32 -110.11 -54.47 55.99
N ARG A 33 -110.91 -55.12 56.86
CA ARG A 33 -110.78 -56.57 57.12
C ARG A 33 -111.07 -57.42 55.87
N ARG A 34 -112.07 -57.08 55.05
CA ARG A 34 -112.35 -57.78 53.77
C ARG A 34 -111.24 -57.56 52.75
N ASP A 35 -110.71 -56.35 52.65
CA ASP A 35 -109.66 -56.00 51.71
C ASP A 35 -108.31 -56.62 52.14
N ILE A 36 -108.03 -56.67 53.44
CA ILE A 36 -106.88 -57.39 54.02
C ILE A 36 -107.04 -58.89 53.78
N GLU A 37 -108.18 -59.51 54.09
CA GLU A 37 -108.33 -60.96 53.89
C GLU A 37 -108.34 -61.32 52.38
N SER A 38 -108.98 -60.52 51.53
CA SER A 38 -108.94 -60.67 50.07
C SER A 38 -107.53 -60.52 49.51
N ASN A 39 -106.74 -59.55 49.99
CA ASN A 39 -105.36 -59.39 49.57
C ASN A 39 -104.45 -60.48 50.16
N ARG A 40 -104.73 -60.98 51.36
CA ARG A 40 -104.05 -62.13 51.97
C ARG A 40 -104.35 -63.43 51.23
N GLU A 41 -105.55 -63.62 50.72
CA GLU A 41 -105.93 -64.74 49.86
C GLU A 41 -105.26 -64.64 48.49
N LYS A 42 -105.26 -63.46 47.84
CA LYS A 42 -104.50 -63.21 46.60
C LYS A 42 -103.00 -63.47 46.80
N LEU A 43 -102.42 -62.98 47.89
CA LEU A 43 -101.00 -63.20 48.23
C LEU A 43 -100.72 -64.68 48.55
N ARG A 44 -101.62 -65.39 49.24
CA ARG A 44 -101.51 -66.85 49.42
C ARG A 44 -101.54 -67.59 48.08
N ALA A 45 -102.46 -67.24 47.18
CA ALA A 45 -102.56 -67.85 45.85
C ALA A 45 -101.35 -67.54 44.95
N LEU A 46 -100.69 -66.40 45.14
CA LEU A 46 -99.47 -66.00 44.42
C LEU A 46 -98.18 -66.60 45.01
N VAL A 47 -98.16 -67.01 46.29
CA VAL A 47 -96.91 -67.29 47.04
C VAL A 47 -96.89 -68.66 47.74
N GLY A 48 -98.02 -69.39 47.83
CA GLY A 48 -98.11 -70.66 48.57
C GLY A 48 -98.57 -71.86 47.75
N TYR A 49 -97.82 -72.96 47.81
CA TYR A 49 -98.25 -74.29 47.36
C TYR A 49 -98.30 -75.28 48.54
N GLY A 50 -99.27 -76.19 48.52
CA GLY A 50 -99.53 -77.11 49.63
C GLY A 50 -98.56 -78.28 49.72
N THR A 51 -98.27 -78.75 50.93
CA THR A 51 -97.46 -79.93 51.19
C THR A 51 -98.32 -81.16 51.46
N SER A 52 -97.85 -82.33 51.04
CA SER A 52 -98.32 -83.61 51.55
C SER A 52 -97.12 -84.43 52.06
N SER A 53 -97.37 -85.19 53.13
CA SER A 53 -96.46 -86.07 53.90
C SER A 53 -95.30 -86.71 53.08
N SER A 54 -94.10 -86.94 53.64
CA SER A 54 -93.93 -87.59 54.95
C SER A 54 -92.51 -87.60 55.55
N THR A 55 -92.47 -87.80 56.88
CA THR A 55 -91.39 -88.44 57.69
C THR A 55 -89.97 -87.85 57.75
N LEU A 56 -89.55 -87.51 58.98
CA LEU A 56 -88.15 -87.20 59.37
C LEU A 56 -87.37 -88.47 59.78
N VAL A 57 -86.04 -88.37 59.93
CA VAL A 57 -85.31 -88.57 61.22
C VAL A 57 -83.82 -88.13 61.10
N PRO A 58 -83.14 -87.63 62.17
CA PRO A 58 -81.85 -86.91 62.02
C PRO A 58 -80.65 -87.40 62.90
N ALA A 59 -79.44 -86.95 62.52
CA ALA A 59 -78.23 -86.78 63.36
C ALA A 59 -77.34 -85.69 62.69
N VAL A 60 -76.83 -84.62 63.32
CA VAL A 60 -75.81 -84.52 64.39
C VAL A 60 -74.45 -85.08 63.90
N SER A 61 -73.33 -84.33 63.77
CA SER A 61 -73.00 -82.88 63.89
C SER A 61 -71.64 -82.64 63.15
N LEU A 62 -70.82 -81.57 63.23
CA LEU A 62 -70.69 -80.34 64.05
C LEU A 62 -69.76 -79.34 63.29
N CYS A 63 -69.88 -78.01 63.48
CA CYS A 63 -69.07 -76.90 62.89
C CYS A 63 -69.01 -76.81 61.34
N GLY A 64 -69.20 -75.66 60.67
CA GLY A 64 -69.47 -74.28 61.10
C GLY A 64 -68.50 -73.29 60.42
N LYS A 65 -68.89 -72.34 59.56
CA LYS A 65 -70.21 -71.94 59.02
C LYS A 65 -70.21 -71.91 57.48
N PRO A 66 -71.38 -71.94 56.80
CA PRO A 66 -71.46 -72.42 55.42
C PRO A 66 -71.47 -71.34 54.32
N ARG A 67 -70.87 -71.65 53.18
CA ARG A 67 -71.37 -71.19 51.86
C ARG A 67 -72.69 -71.91 51.60
N LEU A 68 -73.81 -71.19 51.52
CA LEU A 68 -75.11 -71.80 51.25
C LEU A 68 -75.25 -72.13 49.74
N LEU A 69 -74.88 -73.35 49.36
CA LEU A 69 -75.26 -73.92 48.06
C LEU A 69 -76.75 -74.28 48.10
N ILE A 70 -77.62 -73.35 47.71
CA ILE A 70 -79.04 -73.64 47.50
C ILE A 70 -79.15 -74.42 46.18
N LEU A 71 -79.34 -75.74 46.29
CA LEU A 71 -79.77 -76.58 45.18
C LEU A 71 -81.11 -76.07 44.63
N GLY A 72 -81.22 -76.04 43.31
CA GLY A 72 -82.34 -75.38 42.63
C GLY A 72 -83.69 -76.02 42.94
N CYS A 73 -84.59 -75.23 43.53
CA CYS A 73 -86.03 -75.52 43.59
C CYS A 73 -86.78 -74.32 43.00
N SER A 74 -87.67 -74.57 42.04
CA SER A 74 -88.24 -73.54 41.17
C SER A 74 -89.41 -72.80 41.80
N CYS A 75 -89.12 -71.93 42.78
CA CYS A 75 -90.08 -70.94 43.27
C CYS A 75 -90.23 -69.77 42.26
N SER A 76 -91.41 -69.15 42.22
CA SER A 76 -91.76 -68.10 41.27
C SER A 76 -90.98 -66.79 41.52
N ALA A 77 -90.66 -66.07 40.44
CA ALA A 77 -89.84 -64.85 40.49
C ALA A 77 -90.40 -63.77 41.46
N SER A 78 -91.73 -63.67 41.59
CA SER A 78 -92.39 -62.67 42.44
C SER A 78 -92.00 -62.76 43.94
N TYR A 79 -91.61 -63.94 44.46
CA TYR A 79 -91.13 -64.03 45.85
C TYR A 79 -89.67 -63.55 45.99
N ARG A 80 -88.86 -63.73 44.93
CA ARG A 80 -87.48 -63.25 44.88
C ARG A 80 -87.41 -61.73 44.76
N ASP A 81 -88.31 -61.10 44.00
CA ASP A 81 -88.38 -59.64 43.90
C ASP A 81 -88.86 -59.00 45.21
N LEU A 82 -89.77 -59.67 45.96
CA LEU A 82 -90.18 -59.21 47.29
C LEU A 82 -89.06 -59.33 48.34
N LEU A 83 -88.21 -60.36 48.25
CA LEU A 83 -86.99 -60.46 49.05
C LEU A 83 -85.95 -59.42 48.63
N GLY A 84 -85.72 -59.21 47.33
CA GLY A 84 -84.76 -58.21 46.83
C GLY A 84 -85.16 -56.77 47.13
N THR A 85 -86.46 -56.44 47.11
CA THR A 85 -86.95 -55.14 47.55
C THR A 85 -86.86 -54.96 49.06
N ALA A 86 -87.12 -55.99 49.88
CA ALA A 86 -86.89 -55.94 51.31
C ALA A 86 -85.39 -55.78 51.66
N GLU A 87 -84.51 -56.52 50.99
CA GLU A 87 -83.05 -56.44 51.14
C GLU A 87 -82.53 -55.06 50.72
N SER A 88 -83.01 -54.51 49.60
CA SER A 88 -82.67 -53.16 49.14
C SER A 88 -83.21 -52.06 50.06
N ILE A 89 -84.37 -52.23 50.70
CA ILE A 89 -84.87 -51.32 51.74
C ILE A 89 -83.98 -51.35 53.00
N ILE A 90 -83.49 -52.53 53.40
CA ILE A 90 -82.55 -52.67 54.53
C ILE A 90 -81.19 -52.05 54.19
N GLU A 91 -80.68 -52.27 52.96
CA GLU A 91 -79.43 -51.67 52.49
C GLU A 91 -79.54 -50.14 52.40
N MET A 92 -80.60 -49.61 51.79
CA MET A 92 -80.89 -48.17 51.79
C MET A 92 -81.06 -47.61 53.20
N GLY A 93 -81.63 -48.37 54.14
CA GLY A 93 -81.71 -47.98 55.55
C GLY A 93 -80.34 -47.84 56.22
N SER A 94 -79.41 -48.75 55.93
CA SER A 94 -78.01 -48.65 56.40
C SER A 94 -77.30 -47.45 55.77
N GLN A 95 -77.39 -47.29 54.44
CA GLN A 95 -76.77 -46.18 53.71
C GLN A 95 -77.35 -44.82 54.15
N MET A 96 -78.66 -44.75 54.44
CA MET A 96 -79.30 -43.56 55.00
C MET A 96 -78.70 -43.21 56.37
N HIS A 97 -78.46 -44.20 57.24
CA HIS A 97 -77.86 -43.94 58.55
C HIS A 97 -76.39 -43.49 58.43
N ASP A 98 -75.61 -44.08 57.54
CA ASP A 98 -74.25 -43.61 57.23
C ASP A 98 -74.28 -42.15 56.73
N VAL A 99 -75.20 -41.82 55.81
CA VAL A 99 -75.40 -40.44 55.33
C VAL A 99 -75.87 -39.50 56.43
N GLU A 100 -76.77 -39.92 57.33
CA GLU A 100 -77.19 -39.12 58.50
C GLU A 100 -76.03 -38.87 59.48
N THR A 101 -75.19 -39.87 59.75
CA THR A 101 -74.03 -39.68 60.62
C THR A 101 -72.99 -38.76 59.97
N TYR A 102 -72.71 -38.90 58.67
CA TYR A 102 -71.84 -37.98 57.93
C TYR A 102 -72.41 -36.55 57.86
N ILE A 103 -73.70 -36.36 57.60
CA ILE A 103 -74.35 -35.04 57.60
C ILE A 103 -74.36 -34.45 59.03
N GLY A 104 -74.58 -35.26 60.05
CA GLY A 104 -74.50 -34.87 61.45
C GLY A 104 -73.08 -34.46 61.86
N GLU A 105 -72.05 -35.17 61.38
CA GLU A 105 -70.63 -34.81 61.53
C GLU A 105 -70.29 -33.51 60.79
N ILE A 106 -70.74 -33.35 59.55
CA ILE A 106 -70.57 -32.12 58.76
C ILE A 106 -71.24 -30.94 59.47
N GLY A 107 -72.49 -31.09 59.94
CA GLY A 107 -73.20 -30.07 60.71
C GLY A 107 -72.48 -29.67 62.01
N LYS A 108 -71.93 -30.65 62.75
CA LYS A 108 -71.10 -30.39 63.94
C LYS A 108 -69.79 -29.66 63.59
N ARG A 109 -69.12 -30.06 62.49
CA ARG A 109 -67.83 -29.50 62.03
C ARG A 109 -67.95 -28.14 61.34
N CYS A 110 -69.12 -27.83 60.76
CA CYS A 110 -69.47 -26.62 60.00
C CYS A 110 -70.45 -25.69 60.72
N ASN A 111 -70.63 -25.86 62.04
CA ASN A 111 -71.30 -24.86 62.89
C ASN A 111 -70.68 -23.47 62.65
N THR A 112 -71.50 -22.46 62.38
CA THR A 112 -71.04 -21.11 62.01
C THR A 112 -70.03 -20.53 63.00
N ARG A 113 -70.28 -20.67 64.31
CA ARG A 113 -69.36 -20.22 65.37
C ARG A 113 -68.02 -20.96 65.37
N MET A 114 -68.00 -22.22 64.93
CA MET A 114 -66.76 -23.01 64.81
C MET A 114 -66.01 -22.68 63.51
N LEU A 115 -66.71 -22.29 62.44
CA LEU A 115 -66.10 -21.76 61.22
C LEU A 115 -65.55 -20.34 61.44
N GLU A 116 -66.29 -19.47 62.13
CA GLU A 116 -65.84 -18.15 62.57
C GLU A 116 -64.62 -18.25 63.49
N LYS A 117 -64.65 -19.14 64.49
CA LYS A 117 -63.49 -19.38 65.38
C LYS A 117 -62.28 -19.96 64.63
N LYS A 118 -62.49 -20.85 63.64
CA LYS A 118 -61.41 -21.31 62.76
C LYS A 118 -60.88 -20.16 61.90
N ARG A 119 -61.74 -19.26 61.42
CA ARG A 119 -61.35 -18.10 60.61
C ARG A 119 -60.60 -17.05 61.42
N SER A 120 -61.01 -16.76 62.67
CA SER A 120 -60.31 -15.84 63.56
C SER A 120 -58.97 -16.39 64.04
N ASN A 121 -58.91 -17.70 64.34
CA ASN A 121 -57.64 -18.35 64.68
C ASN A 121 -56.71 -18.46 63.47
N LEU A 122 -57.27 -18.60 62.25
CA LEU A 122 -56.48 -18.55 61.02
C LEU A 122 -55.96 -17.13 60.75
N SER A 123 -56.78 -16.09 60.91
CA SER A 123 -56.32 -14.70 60.71
C SER A 123 -55.25 -14.33 61.73
N SER A 124 -55.47 -14.59 63.03
CA SER A 124 -54.45 -14.32 64.07
C SER A 124 -53.17 -15.10 63.82
N TRP A 125 -53.25 -16.38 63.42
CA TRP A 125 -52.05 -17.16 63.06
C TRP A 125 -51.35 -16.63 61.80
N THR A 126 -52.09 -16.16 60.79
CA THR A 126 -51.47 -15.50 59.62
C THR A 126 -50.85 -14.14 59.93
N GLU A 127 -51.34 -13.43 60.95
CA GLU A 127 -50.79 -12.15 61.41
C GLU A 127 -49.56 -12.36 62.30
N GLU A 128 -49.67 -13.20 63.34
CA GLU A 128 -48.60 -13.49 64.31
C GLU A 128 -47.44 -14.32 63.71
N VAL A 129 -47.77 -15.34 62.90
CA VAL A 129 -46.79 -16.34 62.40
C VAL A 129 -46.60 -16.24 60.89
N GLY A 130 -47.66 -15.96 60.14
CA GLY A 130 -47.62 -15.88 58.68
C GLY A 130 -46.83 -14.67 58.16
N ALA A 131 -47.21 -13.46 58.55
CA ALA A 131 -46.62 -12.21 58.06
C ALA A 131 -45.10 -12.05 58.32
N PRO A 132 -44.57 -12.26 59.55
CA PRO A 132 -43.14 -12.13 59.80
C PRO A 132 -42.32 -13.21 59.08
N ASN A 133 -42.85 -14.43 58.93
CA ASN A 133 -42.13 -15.47 58.18
C ASN A 133 -42.24 -15.28 56.66
N SER A 134 -43.37 -14.80 56.14
CA SER A 134 -43.52 -14.42 54.73
C SER A 134 -42.53 -13.34 54.31
N THR A 135 -42.38 -12.28 55.11
CA THR A 135 -41.40 -11.20 54.84
C THR A 135 -39.93 -11.65 54.97
N ARG A 136 -39.65 -12.68 55.78
CA ARG A 136 -38.34 -13.37 55.86
C ARG A 136 -38.09 -14.27 54.65
N TYR A 137 -39.06 -15.08 54.21
CA TYR A 137 -38.91 -15.93 53.03
C TYR A 137 -38.81 -15.10 51.74
N ALA A 138 -39.58 -14.02 51.62
CA ALA A 138 -39.44 -13.03 50.55
C ALA A 138 -38.06 -12.34 50.55
N PHE A 139 -37.47 -12.09 51.71
CA PHE A 139 -36.10 -11.58 51.78
C PHE A 139 -35.07 -12.63 51.36
N ALA A 140 -35.19 -13.86 51.87
CA ALA A 140 -34.27 -14.95 51.59
C ALA A 140 -34.25 -15.35 50.11
N SER A 141 -35.41 -15.43 49.45
CA SER A 141 -35.52 -15.72 48.02
C SER A 141 -34.93 -14.60 47.15
N GLN A 142 -35.29 -13.34 47.42
CA GLN A 142 -34.80 -12.19 46.66
C GLN A 142 -33.28 -12.05 46.80
N LEU A 143 -32.72 -12.34 47.99
CA LEU A 143 -31.28 -12.38 48.22
C LEU A 143 -30.59 -13.61 47.59
N ALA A 144 -31.25 -14.77 47.55
CA ALA A 144 -30.72 -15.97 46.89
C ALA A 144 -30.62 -15.78 45.37
N VAL A 145 -31.68 -15.29 44.72
CA VAL A 145 -31.67 -14.94 43.28
C VAL A 145 -30.64 -13.85 43.00
N LEU A 146 -30.57 -12.79 43.83
CA LEU A 146 -29.56 -11.74 43.64
C LEU A 146 -28.12 -12.27 43.81
N ARG A 147 -27.90 -13.28 44.66
CA ARG A 147 -26.60 -13.95 44.83
C ARG A 147 -26.23 -14.83 43.62
N SER A 148 -27.18 -15.51 42.98
CA SER A 148 -26.87 -16.36 41.81
C SER A 148 -26.72 -15.58 40.50
N CYS A 149 -27.41 -14.44 40.33
CA CYS A 149 -27.30 -13.58 39.13
C CYS A 149 -25.84 -13.27 38.69
N PRO A 150 -24.89 -12.84 39.56
CA PRO A 150 -23.49 -12.63 39.18
C PRO A 150 -22.78 -13.87 38.64
N ASP A 151 -23.10 -15.06 39.16
CA ASP A 151 -22.47 -16.32 38.76
C ASP A 151 -23.07 -16.85 37.45
N VAL A 152 -24.39 -16.73 37.27
CA VAL A 152 -25.10 -16.96 36.00
C VAL A 152 -24.51 -16.10 34.88
N VAL A 153 -24.42 -14.78 35.07
CA VAL A 153 -23.83 -13.86 34.08
C VAL A 153 -22.35 -14.19 33.82
N SER A 154 -21.59 -14.57 34.86
CA SER A 154 -20.21 -15.02 34.70
C SER A 154 -20.06 -16.29 33.88
N ARG A 155 -21.01 -17.25 33.99
CA ARG A 155 -21.07 -18.45 33.14
C ARG A 155 -21.49 -18.13 31.72
N LEU A 156 -22.54 -17.33 31.51
CA LEU A 156 -22.98 -16.90 30.17
C LEU A 156 -21.81 -16.25 29.40
N PHE A 157 -20.96 -15.49 30.10
CA PHE A 157 -19.74 -14.95 29.52
C PHE A 157 -18.69 -16.03 29.19
N LYS A 158 -18.53 -17.09 29.99
CA LYS A 158 -17.62 -18.20 29.68
C LYS A 158 -18.11 -19.09 28.52
N SER A 159 -19.41 -19.36 28.44
CA SER A 159 -20.02 -20.22 27.40
C SER A 159 -20.28 -19.51 26.06
N GLY A 160 -20.01 -18.20 25.97
CA GLY A 160 -20.28 -17.42 24.75
C GLY A 160 -21.76 -17.17 24.47
N GLY A 161 -22.64 -17.42 25.45
CA GLY A 161 -24.09 -17.34 25.33
C GLY A 161 -24.64 -15.92 25.06
N SER A 162 -25.95 -15.85 24.85
CA SER A 162 -26.66 -14.65 24.43
C SER A 162 -26.42 -13.44 25.35
N VAL A 163 -26.02 -12.35 24.70
CA VAL A 163 -25.69 -11.05 25.30
C VAL A 163 -26.98 -10.39 25.82
N LEU A 164 -28.10 -10.60 25.12
CA LEU A 164 -29.44 -10.18 25.56
C LEU A 164 -29.87 -10.89 26.84
N LEU A 165 -29.60 -12.20 26.99
CA LEU A 165 -29.94 -12.91 28.22
C LEU A 165 -29.12 -12.40 29.42
N ALA A 166 -27.81 -12.17 29.21
CA ALA A 166 -26.97 -11.52 30.22
C ALA A 166 -27.48 -10.11 30.59
N ALA A 167 -27.98 -9.33 29.63
CA ALA A 167 -28.63 -8.04 29.88
C ALA A 167 -29.93 -8.17 30.70
N LYS A 168 -30.82 -9.11 30.34
CA LYS A 168 -32.06 -9.40 31.10
C LYS A 168 -31.76 -9.73 32.56
N VAL A 169 -30.82 -10.65 32.82
CA VAL A 169 -30.42 -11.05 34.18
C VAL A 169 -29.78 -9.88 34.95
N LEU A 170 -28.99 -9.02 34.29
CA LEU A 170 -28.46 -7.82 34.94
C LEU A 170 -29.56 -6.80 35.29
N VAL A 171 -30.58 -6.60 34.44
CA VAL A 171 -31.73 -5.73 34.78
C VAL A 171 -32.52 -6.31 35.96
N ILE A 172 -32.77 -7.62 35.99
CA ILE A 172 -33.38 -8.32 37.13
C ILE A 172 -32.56 -8.10 38.42
N SER A 173 -31.24 -8.26 38.35
CA SER A 173 -30.35 -8.05 39.51
C SER A 173 -30.38 -6.59 40.02
N ARG A 174 -30.53 -5.60 39.12
CA ARG A 174 -30.70 -4.19 39.48
C ARG A 174 -32.00 -3.96 40.26
N LEU A 175 -33.10 -4.55 39.82
CA LEU A 175 -34.43 -4.40 40.44
C LEU A 175 -34.50 -5.08 41.82
N LEU A 176 -33.94 -6.29 41.93
CA LEU A 176 -33.82 -6.98 43.22
C LEU A 176 -32.91 -6.20 44.18
N HIS A 177 -31.78 -5.68 43.70
CA HIS A 177 -30.90 -4.84 44.53
C HIS A 177 -31.63 -3.58 45.01
N THR A 178 -32.27 -2.80 44.14
CA THR A 178 -32.92 -1.53 44.57
C THR A 178 -34.00 -1.78 45.63
N LYS A 179 -34.85 -2.80 45.44
CA LYS A 179 -35.88 -3.19 46.40
C LYS A 179 -35.33 -3.75 47.72
N LEU A 180 -34.17 -4.43 47.70
CA LEU A 180 -33.49 -4.88 48.93
C LEU A 180 -32.78 -3.73 49.66
N SER A 181 -32.19 -2.77 48.94
CA SER A 181 -31.53 -1.59 49.52
C SER A 181 -32.50 -0.54 50.09
N GLN A 182 -33.80 -0.61 49.74
CA GLN A 182 -34.85 0.26 50.29
C GLN A 182 -35.38 -0.20 51.66
N ARG A 183 -34.88 -1.32 52.21
CA ARG A 183 -35.24 -1.80 53.55
C ARG A 183 -34.45 -1.03 54.62
N PRO A 184 -35.00 -0.82 55.84
CA PRO A 184 -34.37 0.02 56.88
C PRO A 184 -33.00 -0.50 57.38
N ASN A 185 -32.77 -1.81 57.32
CA ASN A 185 -31.49 -2.44 57.65
C ASN A 185 -30.99 -3.30 56.47
N PRO A 186 -30.26 -2.73 55.49
CA PRO A 186 -29.69 -3.48 54.38
C PRO A 186 -28.38 -4.19 54.82
N PRO A 187 -28.15 -5.47 54.47
CA PRO A 187 -26.86 -6.12 54.76
C PRO A 187 -25.70 -5.51 53.97
N PRO A 188 -24.51 -5.30 54.58
CA PRO A 188 -23.34 -4.74 53.89
C PRO A 188 -22.83 -5.61 52.72
N TYR A 189 -23.22 -6.89 52.68
CA TYR A 189 -22.97 -7.76 51.54
C TYR A 189 -23.62 -7.26 50.23
N LEU A 190 -24.71 -6.48 50.30
CA LEU A 190 -25.38 -5.93 49.11
C LEU A 190 -24.46 -5.01 48.31
N ASP A 191 -23.66 -4.14 48.95
CA ASP A 191 -22.72 -3.27 48.22
C ASP A 191 -21.57 -4.06 47.58
N SER A 192 -21.17 -5.20 48.16
CA SER A 192 -20.21 -6.11 47.50
C SER A 192 -20.81 -6.72 46.22
N LEU A 193 -22.09 -7.11 46.25
CA LEU A 193 -22.84 -7.59 45.09
C LEU A 193 -23.05 -6.47 44.06
N ARG A 194 -23.37 -5.25 44.49
CA ARG A 194 -23.48 -4.04 43.65
C ARG A 194 -22.20 -3.77 42.87
N ASN A 195 -21.05 -3.81 43.55
CA ASN A 195 -19.75 -3.62 42.91
C ASN A 195 -19.42 -4.77 41.94
N ARG A 196 -19.74 -6.02 42.28
CA ARG A 196 -19.61 -7.18 41.39
C ARG A 196 -20.49 -7.03 40.15
N LEU A 197 -21.76 -6.64 40.30
CA LEU A 197 -22.71 -6.40 39.21
C LEU A 197 -22.28 -5.20 38.33
N ALA A 198 -21.75 -4.13 38.91
CA ALA A 198 -21.18 -3.01 38.16
C ALA A 198 -19.99 -3.45 37.30
N SER A 199 -19.11 -4.32 37.83
CA SER A 199 -18.01 -4.91 37.04
C SER A 199 -18.52 -5.79 35.89
N LEU A 200 -19.58 -6.57 36.13
CA LEU A 200 -20.20 -7.41 35.11
C LEU A 200 -20.93 -6.59 34.04
N ARG A 201 -21.54 -5.45 34.39
CA ARG A 201 -22.12 -4.50 33.42
C ARG A 201 -21.04 -3.89 32.53
N ARG A 202 -19.88 -3.48 33.08
CA ARG A 202 -18.74 -3.01 32.24
C ARG A 202 -18.25 -4.11 31.28
N ARG A 203 -18.18 -5.36 31.76
CA ARG A 203 -17.82 -6.53 30.92
C ARG A 203 -18.88 -6.91 29.89
N LEU A 204 -20.17 -6.63 30.16
CA LEU A 204 -21.23 -6.77 29.17
C LEU A 204 -21.05 -5.73 28.05
N LEU A 205 -20.91 -4.46 28.41
CA LEU A 205 -20.75 -3.36 27.45
C LEU A 205 -19.52 -3.60 26.56
N GLY A 206 -18.34 -3.83 27.15
CA GLY A 206 -17.14 -4.13 26.36
C GLY A 206 -17.30 -5.34 25.43
N ARG A 207 -18.14 -6.34 25.77
CA ARG A 207 -18.46 -7.46 24.87
C ARG A 207 -19.45 -7.11 23.77
N ILE A 208 -20.43 -6.23 24.04
CA ILE A 208 -21.27 -5.64 23.00
C ILE A 208 -20.38 -4.86 22.02
N ASP A 209 -19.45 -4.08 22.55
CA ASP A 209 -18.52 -3.26 21.77
C ASP A 209 -17.58 -4.13 20.91
N GLU A 210 -17.06 -5.26 21.43
CA GLU A 210 -16.33 -6.25 20.60
C GLU A 210 -17.22 -6.93 19.53
N ARG A 211 -18.48 -7.26 19.84
CA ARG A 211 -19.42 -7.78 18.82
C ARG A 211 -19.66 -6.72 17.73
N PHE A 212 -19.83 -5.46 18.10
CA PHE A 212 -19.96 -4.33 17.17
C PHE A 212 -18.68 -4.04 16.36
N LYS A 213 -17.50 -4.52 16.77
CA LYS A 213 -16.29 -4.47 15.93
C LYS A 213 -16.24 -5.59 14.90
N SER A 214 -16.80 -6.77 15.20
CA SER A 214 -16.67 -7.97 14.36
C SER A 214 -17.29 -7.82 12.95
N LEU A 215 -16.62 -8.38 11.94
CA LEU A 215 -17.06 -8.30 10.54
C LEU A 215 -18.13 -9.37 10.21
N GLU A 216 -18.03 -10.56 10.78
CA GLU A 216 -18.81 -11.74 10.39
C GLU A 216 -20.16 -11.87 11.12
N LEU A 217 -20.56 -10.88 11.93
CA LEU A 217 -21.79 -10.94 12.71
C LEU A 217 -23.04 -11.08 11.81
N SER A 218 -23.93 -12.01 12.14
CA SER A 218 -25.25 -12.13 11.51
C SER A 218 -26.17 -11.01 11.97
N ARG A 219 -27.15 -10.63 11.12
CA ARG A 219 -28.08 -9.52 11.39
C ARG A 219 -28.88 -9.74 12.69
N ASP A 220 -29.33 -10.97 12.94
CA ASP A 220 -30.10 -11.29 14.16
C ASP A 220 -29.28 -11.10 15.44
N VAL A 221 -28.00 -11.46 15.43
CA VAL A 221 -27.09 -11.28 16.58
C VAL A 221 -26.66 -9.81 16.72
N LEU A 222 -26.62 -9.05 15.62
CA LEU A 222 -26.47 -7.59 15.68
C LEU A 222 -27.68 -6.92 16.36
N VAL A 223 -28.90 -7.31 15.97
CA VAL A 223 -30.14 -6.89 16.63
C VAL A 223 -30.14 -7.30 18.10
N GLU A 224 -29.76 -8.55 18.41
CA GLU A 224 -29.63 -9.02 19.79
C GLU A 224 -28.70 -8.12 20.62
N ALA A 225 -27.50 -7.79 20.09
CA ALA A 225 -26.53 -6.94 20.76
C ALA A 225 -27.02 -5.49 20.93
N MET A 226 -27.73 -4.94 19.94
CA MET A 226 -28.38 -3.61 20.02
C MET A 226 -29.49 -3.59 21.09
N CYS A 227 -30.34 -4.61 21.14
CA CYS A 227 -31.34 -4.77 22.20
C CYS A 227 -30.71 -4.97 23.59
N ALA A 228 -29.61 -5.73 23.68
CA ALA A 228 -28.87 -5.95 24.91
C ALA A 228 -28.25 -4.64 25.45
N PHE A 229 -27.73 -3.79 24.55
CA PHE A 229 -27.27 -2.45 24.90
C PHE A 229 -28.43 -1.60 25.43
N ALA A 230 -29.53 -1.49 24.68
CA ALA A 230 -30.70 -0.71 25.06
C ALA A 230 -31.24 -1.10 26.45
N LEU A 231 -31.32 -2.39 26.77
CA LEU A 231 -31.71 -2.90 28.10
C LEU A 231 -30.68 -2.58 29.19
N ALA A 232 -29.38 -2.71 28.90
CA ALA A 232 -28.32 -2.49 29.86
C ALA A 232 -28.10 -1.00 30.20
N THR A 233 -28.37 -0.09 29.27
CA THR A 233 -28.21 1.37 29.45
C THR A 233 -29.52 2.11 29.70
N SER A 234 -30.68 1.53 29.32
CA SER A 234 -31.96 2.25 29.17
C SER A 234 -31.90 3.42 28.16
N SER A 235 -31.12 3.23 27.09
CA SER A 235 -30.97 4.19 25.97
C SER A 235 -32.16 4.16 25.00
N SER A 236 -32.36 5.26 24.26
CA SER A 236 -33.28 5.30 23.11
C SER A 236 -32.71 4.53 21.91
N LEU A 237 -33.57 4.15 20.96
CA LEU A 237 -33.17 3.62 19.66
C LEU A 237 -32.11 4.51 18.97
N LYS A 238 -32.30 5.83 19.01
CA LYS A 238 -31.41 6.84 18.41
C LYS A 238 -30.00 6.82 19.03
N ASP A 239 -29.90 6.58 20.34
CA ASP A 239 -28.61 6.52 21.05
C ASP A 239 -27.92 5.16 20.92
N VAL A 240 -28.68 4.07 20.77
CA VAL A 240 -28.14 2.74 20.40
C VAL A 240 -27.46 2.81 19.03
N VAL A 241 -28.12 3.45 18.05
CA VAL A 241 -27.60 3.64 16.69
C VAL A 241 -26.36 4.54 16.70
N ARG A 242 -26.36 5.65 17.45
CA ARG A 242 -25.17 6.50 17.66
C ARG A 242 -23.98 5.72 18.26
N HIS A 243 -24.22 4.88 19.27
CA HIS A 243 -23.16 4.08 19.92
C HIS A 243 -22.55 3.05 18.97
N TYR A 244 -23.39 2.34 18.20
CA TYR A 244 -22.93 1.42 17.15
C TYR A 244 -22.08 2.12 16.10
N HIS A 245 -22.55 3.25 15.57
CA HIS A 245 -21.82 4.09 14.62
C HIS A 245 -20.48 4.58 15.17
N HIS A 246 -20.44 5.03 16.43
CA HIS A 246 -19.22 5.49 17.08
C HIS A 246 -18.17 4.38 17.19
N ILE A 247 -18.56 3.19 17.64
CA ILE A 247 -17.64 2.03 17.77
C ILE A 247 -17.15 1.54 16.40
N ARG A 248 -18.01 1.54 15.38
CA ARG A 248 -17.60 1.17 14.03
C ARG A 248 -16.62 2.18 13.43
N LEU A 249 -16.79 3.47 13.67
CA LEU A 249 -15.83 4.51 13.30
C LEU A 249 -14.51 4.36 14.08
N GLU A 250 -14.57 4.06 15.38
CA GLU A 250 -13.40 3.78 16.22
C GLU A 250 -12.65 2.52 15.76
N ALA A 251 -13.36 1.49 15.27
CA ALA A 251 -12.77 0.28 14.69
C ALA A 251 -12.05 0.58 13.36
N ILE A 252 -12.67 1.38 12.50
CA ILE A 252 -12.07 1.85 11.23
C ILE A 252 -10.79 2.62 11.52
N SER A 253 -10.82 3.63 12.40
CA SER A 253 -9.64 4.44 12.71
C SER A 253 -8.54 3.63 13.40
N LYS A 254 -8.87 2.73 14.35
CA LYS A 254 -7.89 1.81 14.96
C LYS A 254 -7.22 0.89 13.94
N ASN A 255 -7.96 0.37 12.96
CA ASN A 255 -7.38 -0.45 11.91
C ASN A 255 -6.40 0.35 11.01
N MET A 256 -6.65 1.64 10.79
CA MET A 256 -5.74 2.49 10.03
C MET A 256 -4.50 2.92 10.84
N VAL A 257 -4.60 3.23 12.14
CA VAL A 257 -3.48 3.77 12.94
C VAL A 257 -2.33 2.76 13.19
N HIS A 258 -2.60 1.46 13.31
CA HIS A 258 -1.57 0.49 13.75
C HIS A 258 -0.76 -0.09 12.58
N GLY A 259 0.41 0.49 12.26
CA GLY A 259 1.31 0.09 11.17
C GLY A 259 1.97 -1.30 11.24
N GLY A 260 1.48 -2.22 12.08
CA GLY A 260 2.06 -3.55 12.30
C GLY A 260 1.52 -4.68 11.41
N ASP A 261 0.43 -4.46 10.65
CA ASP A 261 -0.02 -5.39 9.60
C ASP A 261 -0.33 -4.61 8.32
N GLY A 262 -0.01 -5.22 7.18
CA GLY A 262 -0.01 -4.60 5.85
C GLY A 262 -1.40 -4.44 5.19
N PRO A 263 -1.57 -4.80 3.90
CA PRO A 263 -2.74 -4.42 3.09
C PRO A 263 -4.07 -4.82 3.75
N TYR A 264 -4.10 -6.00 4.35
CA TYR A 264 -5.27 -6.61 4.99
C TYR A 264 -6.02 -5.69 5.97
N LYS A 265 -5.34 -4.88 6.80
CA LYS A 265 -6.00 -3.98 7.75
C LYS A 265 -6.77 -2.84 7.08
N MET A 266 -6.28 -2.33 5.94
CA MET A 266 -6.98 -1.30 5.16
C MET A 266 -8.22 -1.87 4.49
N LEU A 267 -8.09 -3.08 3.90
CA LEU A 267 -9.22 -3.81 3.31
C LEU A 267 -10.28 -4.17 4.36
N LEU A 268 -9.87 -4.54 5.59
CA LEU A 268 -10.78 -4.74 6.71
C LEU A 268 -11.51 -3.45 7.11
N ALA A 269 -10.83 -2.30 7.15
CA ALA A 269 -11.46 -1.01 7.44
C ALA A 269 -12.52 -0.65 6.38
N LEU A 270 -12.22 -0.86 5.09
CA LEU A 270 -13.17 -0.65 4.00
C LEU A 270 -14.34 -1.64 4.05
N ARG A 271 -14.08 -2.94 4.30
CA ARG A 271 -15.13 -3.97 4.47
C ARG A 271 -16.02 -3.68 5.67
N LEU A 272 -15.47 -3.15 6.77
CA LEU A 272 -16.24 -2.69 7.93
C LEU A 272 -17.17 -1.55 7.53
N TYR A 273 -16.65 -0.51 6.89
CA TYR A 273 -17.42 0.65 6.40
C TYR A 273 -18.57 0.21 5.48
N VAL A 274 -18.26 -0.57 4.44
CA VAL A 274 -19.24 -1.13 3.49
C VAL A 274 -20.30 -1.96 4.21
N LYS A 275 -19.89 -2.87 5.11
CA LYS A 275 -20.85 -3.70 5.85
C LYS A 275 -21.73 -2.86 6.78
N THR A 276 -21.23 -1.82 7.44
CA THR A 276 -22.06 -0.95 8.28
C THR A 276 -23.19 -0.28 7.51
N LEU A 277 -22.95 0.19 6.29
CA LEU A 277 -24.01 0.75 5.45
C LEU A 277 -25.12 -0.30 5.21
N LYS A 278 -24.73 -1.47 4.71
CA LYS A 278 -25.65 -2.59 4.44
C LYS A 278 -26.39 -3.10 5.69
N ASP A 279 -25.71 -3.19 6.83
CA ASP A 279 -26.30 -3.63 8.11
C ASP A 279 -27.29 -2.59 8.65
N THR A 280 -26.95 -1.30 8.63
CA THR A 280 -27.83 -0.24 9.15
C THR A 280 -29.09 -0.07 8.31
N GLN A 281 -28.99 -0.07 6.98
CA GLN A 281 -30.14 0.01 6.08
C GLN A 281 -31.06 -1.22 6.18
N ALA A 282 -30.52 -2.39 6.52
CA ALA A 282 -31.32 -3.61 6.72
C ALA A 282 -32.00 -3.67 8.10
N VAL A 283 -31.34 -3.20 9.15
CA VAL A 283 -31.78 -3.36 10.55
C VAL A 283 -32.61 -2.18 11.05
N ILE A 284 -32.35 -0.96 10.56
CA ILE A 284 -32.89 0.30 11.09
C ILE A 284 -33.80 0.95 10.03
N PRO A 285 -35.03 1.40 10.38
CA PRO A 285 -35.63 1.37 11.72
C PRO A 285 -36.38 0.07 12.05
N THR A 286 -36.87 -0.67 11.05
CA THR A 286 -37.98 -1.62 11.20
C THR A 286 -37.66 -2.85 12.04
N GLN A 287 -36.57 -3.57 11.74
CA GLN A 287 -36.23 -4.82 12.44
C GLN A 287 -35.91 -4.57 13.92
N LEU A 288 -35.14 -3.52 14.20
CA LEU A 288 -34.74 -3.16 15.56
C LEU A 288 -35.91 -2.59 16.38
N ALA A 289 -36.80 -1.78 15.79
CA ALA A 289 -38.00 -1.30 16.47
C ALA A 289 -38.92 -2.47 16.89
N HIS A 290 -39.22 -3.39 15.97
CA HIS A 290 -40.02 -4.58 16.26
C HIS A 290 -39.35 -5.52 17.29
N ALA A 291 -38.03 -5.66 17.28
CA ALA A 291 -37.30 -6.42 18.30
C ALA A 291 -37.39 -5.78 19.70
N LEU A 292 -37.38 -4.45 19.79
CA LEU A 292 -37.59 -3.71 21.04
C LEU A 292 -39.06 -3.77 21.51
N GLU A 293 -40.02 -3.73 20.58
CA GLU A 293 -41.44 -3.94 20.88
C GLU A 293 -41.71 -5.35 21.46
N LYS A 294 -41.10 -6.39 20.86
CA LYS A 294 -41.15 -7.77 21.37
C LYS A 294 -40.52 -7.92 22.78
N LEU A 295 -39.60 -7.03 23.16
CA LEU A 295 -39.02 -6.97 24.51
C LEU A 295 -39.85 -6.14 25.50
N LYS A 296 -40.81 -5.35 25.01
CA LYS A 296 -41.79 -4.57 25.79
C LYS A 296 -43.08 -5.36 26.04
N SER A 297 -43.45 -6.31 25.17
CA SER A 297 -44.71 -7.08 25.28
C SER A 297 -44.69 -8.22 26.31
N ILE A 298 -43.52 -8.63 26.82
CA ILE A 298 -43.36 -9.71 27.79
C ILE A 298 -42.55 -9.22 29.00
N SER A 299 -43.02 -9.45 30.24
CA SER A 299 -42.26 -9.10 31.44
C SER A 299 -41.00 -9.96 31.57
N LEU A 300 -39.91 -9.39 32.10
CA LEU A 300 -38.58 -10.04 32.02
C LEU A 300 -38.54 -11.46 32.61
N PHE A 301 -39.21 -11.65 33.76
CA PHE A 301 -39.32 -12.94 34.43
C PHE A 301 -40.12 -13.98 33.64
N ARG A 302 -41.11 -13.56 32.84
CA ARG A 302 -41.95 -14.45 32.04
C ARG A 302 -41.34 -14.83 30.69
N SER A 303 -40.13 -14.37 30.37
CA SER A 303 -39.46 -14.76 29.12
C SER A 303 -38.78 -16.13 29.25
N GLN A 304 -39.03 -17.02 28.28
CA GLN A 304 -38.57 -18.42 28.28
C GLN A 304 -37.06 -18.55 28.52
N ASP A 305 -36.27 -17.66 27.91
CA ASP A 305 -34.81 -17.59 28.05
C ASP A 305 -34.35 -17.41 29.51
N VAL A 306 -35.17 -16.75 30.34
CA VAL A 306 -34.87 -16.47 31.75
C VAL A 306 -35.36 -17.63 32.64
N TYR A 307 -36.48 -18.27 32.31
CA TYR A 307 -36.91 -19.50 33.00
C TYR A 307 -35.98 -20.69 32.76
N SER A 308 -35.31 -20.78 31.60
CA SER A 308 -34.35 -21.86 31.32
C SER A 308 -33.09 -21.82 32.20
N LEU A 309 -32.86 -20.73 32.96
CA LEU A 309 -31.72 -20.56 33.85
C LEU A 309 -31.97 -21.24 35.21
N ILE A 310 -31.72 -22.56 35.25
CA ILE A 310 -31.87 -23.45 36.42
C ILE A 310 -31.34 -22.81 37.71
N GLU A 311 -30.22 -22.09 37.67
CA GLU A 311 -29.55 -21.58 38.88
C GLU A 311 -30.18 -20.29 39.45
N LEU A 312 -31.18 -19.73 38.76
CA LEU A 312 -32.08 -18.73 39.33
C LEU A 312 -33.21 -19.37 40.17
N ASN A 313 -33.45 -20.69 40.04
CA ASN A 313 -34.49 -21.46 40.75
C ASN A 313 -35.85 -20.73 40.80
N LEU A 314 -36.28 -20.18 39.65
CA LEU A 314 -37.45 -19.31 39.60
C LEU A 314 -38.74 -20.04 39.97
N ASP A 315 -38.87 -21.34 39.67
CA ASP A 315 -39.99 -22.20 40.07
C ASP A 315 -40.28 -22.15 41.59
N VAL A 316 -39.23 -21.98 42.40
CA VAL A 316 -39.30 -21.88 43.86
C VAL A 316 -39.33 -20.42 44.32
N HIS A 317 -38.57 -19.54 43.68
CA HIS A 317 -38.34 -18.17 44.14
C HIS A 317 -39.36 -17.14 43.59
N GLU A 318 -40.00 -17.36 42.44
CA GLU A 318 -40.98 -16.44 41.84
C GLU A 318 -42.11 -16.13 42.84
N ARG A 319 -42.65 -17.16 43.52
CA ARG A 319 -43.71 -17.03 44.54
C ARG A 319 -43.38 -16.05 45.68
N TRP A 320 -42.09 -15.74 45.88
CA TRP A 320 -41.59 -14.88 46.95
C TRP A 320 -40.96 -13.57 46.46
N ILE A 321 -40.91 -13.35 45.14
CA ILE A 321 -40.58 -12.06 44.51
C ILE A 321 -41.84 -11.19 44.48
N GLY A 322 -41.72 -9.89 44.78
CA GLY A 322 -42.86 -8.95 44.77
C GLY A 322 -43.43 -8.69 43.38
N ASP A 323 -44.72 -8.42 43.26
CA ASP A 323 -45.43 -8.29 41.99
C ASP A 323 -44.92 -7.15 41.10
N ASP A 324 -44.46 -6.03 41.69
CA ASP A 324 -43.72 -4.94 41.01
C ASP A 324 -42.55 -5.46 40.14
N ILE A 325 -41.93 -6.56 40.57
CA ILE A 325 -40.72 -7.14 39.96
C ILE A 325 -41.13 -8.23 38.95
N ARG A 326 -42.15 -9.05 39.25
CA ARG A 326 -42.69 -10.07 38.32
C ARG A 326 -43.31 -9.43 37.07
N THR A 327 -44.04 -8.34 37.26
CA THR A 327 -44.75 -7.61 36.20
C THR A 327 -43.87 -6.57 35.50
N PHE A 328 -42.60 -6.44 35.90
CA PHE A 328 -41.69 -5.44 35.34
C PHE A 328 -41.49 -5.62 33.82
N ILE A 329 -41.92 -4.60 33.08
CA ILE A 329 -41.66 -4.41 31.66
C ILE A 329 -40.57 -3.33 31.51
N PRO A 330 -39.50 -3.57 30.73
CA PRO A 330 -38.48 -2.56 30.47
C PRO A 330 -39.05 -1.36 29.69
N TYR A 331 -38.97 -0.17 30.27
CA TYR A 331 -39.28 1.06 29.54
C TYR A 331 -38.12 1.42 28.60
N ILE A 332 -38.27 1.09 27.31
CA ILE A 332 -37.37 1.50 26.22
C ILE A 332 -38.20 2.22 25.16
N ARG A 333 -37.67 3.34 24.65
CA ARG A 333 -38.27 4.08 23.55
C ARG A 333 -37.87 3.46 22.20
N HIS A 334 -38.88 3.07 21.44
CA HIS A 334 -38.78 2.34 20.17
C HIS A 334 -39.10 3.26 18.98
N ASP A 335 -39.98 4.25 19.17
CA ASP A 335 -40.50 5.12 18.11
C ASP A 335 -39.64 6.40 17.87
N ASP A 336 -38.57 6.57 18.64
CA ASP A 336 -37.69 7.77 18.67
C ASP A 336 -36.88 8.04 17.37
N LEU A 337 -37.03 7.24 16.31
CA LEU A 337 -36.25 7.34 15.08
C LEU A 337 -37.09 7.08 13.82
N THR A 338 -37.42 8.15 13.10
CA THR A 338 -38.05 8.08 11.78
C THR A 338 -37.07 7.59 10.70
N LYS A 339 -37.56 6.98 9.61
CA LYS A 339 -36.70 6.50 8.50
C LYS A 339 -35.79 7.61 7.96
N THR A 340 -36.34 8.80 7.72
CA THR A 340 -35.56 9.95 7.20
C THR A 340 -34.53 10.50 8.19
N GLU A 341 -34.73 10.33 9.50
CA GLU A 341 -33.67 10.65 10.48
C GLU A 341 -32.59 9.57 10.54
N ALA A 342 -32.95 8.29 10.38
CA ALA A 342 -31.97 7.22 10.24
C ALA A 342 -31.07 7.47 9.01
N GLU A 343 -31.67 7.70 7.83
CA GLU A 343 -30.99 8.06 6.58
C GLU A 343 -30.06 9.28 6.73
N ARG A 344 -30.55 10.39 7.32
CA ARG A 344 -29.70 11.58 7.58
C ARG A 344 -28.54 11.25 8.53
N SER A 345 -28.78 10.49 9.59
CA SER A 345 -27.73 10.10 10.54
C SER A 345 -26.68 9.17 9.90
N LEU A 346 -27.12 8.29 9.00
CA LEU A 346 -26.27 7.40 8.24
C LEU A 346 -25.39 8.17 7.25
N LYS A 347 -25.96 9.12 6.48
CA LYS A 347 -25.19 9.98 5.55
C LYS A 347 -24.11 10.80 6.29
N LEU A 348 -24.44 11.41 7.42
CA LEU A 348 -23.49 12.17 8.25
C LEU A 348 -22.37 11.28 8.81
N TRP A 349 -22.72 10.10 9.32
CA TRP A 349 -21.73 9.12 9.77
C TRP A 349 -20.86 8.63 8.60
N ALA A 350 -21.46 8.38 7.43
CA ALA A 350 -20.77 7.84 6.26
C ALA A 350 -19.71 8.80 5.73
N LYS A 351 -20.02 10.10 5.56
CA LYS A 351 -19.00 11.10 5.16
C LYS A 351 -17.89 11.23 6.22
N SER A 352 -18.23 11.20 7.51
CA SER A 352 -17.24 11.28 8.60
C SER A 352 -16.32 10.06 8.70
N ALA A 353 -16.88 8.84 8.62
CA ALA A 353 -16.14 7.59 8.65
C ALA A 353 -15.29 7.41 7.39
N PHE A 354 -15.80 7.81 6.22
CA PHE A 354 -15.06 7.76 4.96
C PHE A 354 -13.90 8.76 4.93
N GLY A 355 -14.10 10.02 5.35
CA GLY A 355 -12.99 10.98 5.51
C GLY A 355 -11.92 10.51 6.49
N SER A 356 -12.34 9.86 7.59
CA SER A 356 -11.41 9.22 8.55
C SER A 356 -10.62 8.05 7.92
N PHE A 357 -11.27 7.27 7.06
CA PHE A 357 -10.62 6.21 6.29
C PHE A 357 -9.64 6.77 5.25
N LEU A 358 -10.01 7.79 4.46
CA LEU A 358 -9.13 8.43 3.48
C LEU A 358 -7.88 9.05 4.12
N ALA A 359 -8.03 9.75 5.25
CA ALA A 359 -6.89 10.30 5.99
C ALA A 359 -5.93 9.18 6.46
N GLY A 360 -6.47 8.08 6.99
CA GLY A 360 -5.67 6.91 7.36
C GLY A 360 -5.04 6.19 6.16
N LEU A 361 -5.73 6.15 5.02
CA LEU A 361 -5.29 5.53 3.79
C LEU A 361 -4.12 6.30 3.18
N ARG A 362 -4.25 7.63 3.08
CA ARG A 362 -3.19 8.54 2.60
C ARG A 362 -1.91 8.39 3.41
N ASN A 363 -2.01 8.32 4.74
CA ASN A 363 -0.84 8.14 5.60
C ASN A 363 -0.13 6.80 5.35
N ARG A 364 -0.88 5.70 5.22
CA ARG A 364 -0.31 4.36 4.94
C ARG A 364 0.24 4.20 3.54
N ILE A 365 -0.41 4.81 2.55
CA ILE A 365 0.01 4.75 1.15
C ILE A 365 1.26 5.60 0.92
N GLN A 366 1.49 6.65 1.73
CA GLN A 366 2.70 7.46 1.66
C GLN A 366 3.99 6.65 1.91
N ASP A 367 3.92 5.61 2.76
CA ASP A 367 5.04 4.70 3.05
C ASP A 367 5.32 3.67 1.93
N VAL A 368 4.53 3.66 0.84
CA VAL A 368 4.66 2.70 -0.27
C VAL A 368 5.39 3.36 -1.45
N GLU A 369 6.67 3.02 -1.60
CA GLU A 369 7.52 3.43 -2.75
C GLU A 369 7.44 2.46 -3.96
N ASP A 370 6.96 1.23 -3.73
CA ASP A 370 6.88 0.16 -4.72
C ASP A 370 5.62 0.32 -5.60
N PRO A 371 5.75 0.64 -6.91
CA PRO A 371 4.62 0.88 -7.79
C PRO A 371 3.77 -0.40 -7.99
N GLY A 372 4.38 -1.59 -7.97
CA GLY A 372 3.65 -2.85 -8.12
C GLY A 372 2.69 -3.09 -6.95
N ARG A 373 3.15 -2.81 -5.73
CA ARG A 373 2.30 -2.86 -4.52
C ARG A 373 1.22 -1.80 -4.53
N LEU A 374 1.50 -0.61 -5.08
CA LEU A 374 0.51 0.46 -5.19
C LEU A 374 -0.63 0.11 -6.16
N ILE A 375 -0.33 -0.48 -7.33
CA ILE A 375 -1.36 -0.99 -8.26
C ILE A 375 -2.20 -2.07 -7.58
N GLU A 376 -1.58 -3.04 -6.92
CA GLU A 376 -2.31 -4.15 -6.32
C GLU A 376 -3.20 -3.69 -5.13
N LEU A 377 -2.73 -2.74 -4.33
CA LEU A 377 -3.55 -2.05 -3.32
C LEU A 377 -4.72 -1.30 -3.95
N ARG A 378 -4.48 -0.54 -5.02
CA ARG A 378 -5.49 0.21 -5.77
C ARG A 378 -6.57 -0.73 -6.31
N ARG A 379 -6.17 -1.84 -6.93
CA ARG A 379 -7.04 -2.89 -7.44
C ARG A 379 -7.91 -3.49 -6.34
N GLN A 380 -7.31 -3.99 -5.25
CA GLN A 380 -8.05 -4.60 -4.15
C GLN A 380 -9.02 -3.63 -3.44
N VAL A 381 -8.69 -2.33 -3.37
CA VAL A 381 -9.58 -1.31 -2.79
C VAL A 381 -10.77 -1.01 -3.70
N PHE A 382 -10.55 -0.78 -5.01
CA PHE A 382 -11.63 -0.50 -5.95
C PHE A 382 -12.51 -1.74 -6.21
N GLU A 383 -11.94 -2.94 -6.35
CA GLU A 383 -12.72 -4.20 -6.44
C GLU A 383 -13.68 -4.34 -5.25
N LEU A 384 -13.19 -4.15 -4.01
CA LEU A 384 -14.03 -4.27 -2.81
C LEU A 384 -15.12 -3.20 -2.69
N TRP A 385 -14.88 -1.99 -3.21
CA TRP A 385 -15.88 -0.93 -3.25
C TRP A 385 -16.93 -1.21 -4.34
N LEU A 386 -16.50 -1.43 -5.59
CA LEU A 386 -17.36 -1.68 -6.76
C LEU A 386 -18.32 -2.85 -6.51
N SER A 387 -17.78 -4.03 -6.15
CA SER A 387 -18.57 -5.25 -5.89
C SER A 387 -19.53 -5.15 -4.69
N ASN A 388 -19.62 -3.99 -4.03
CA ASN A 388 -20.53 -3.77 -2.91
C ASN A 388 -21.41 -2.52 -3.01
N HIS A 389 -21.08 -1.56 -3.89
CA HIS A 389 -21.67 -0.22 -3.90
C HIS A 389 -23.12 -0.17 -4.40
N GLN A 390 -23.52 -1.10 -5.28
CA GLN A 390 -24.85 -1.16 -5.92
C GLN A 390 -26.05 -1.02 -4.95
N HIS A 391 -25.91 -1.40 -3.68
CA HIS A 391 -27.01 -1.37 -2.71
C HIS A 391 -27.16 -0.04 -1.94
N SER A 392 -26.17 0.87 -1.99
CA SER A 392 -26.15 2.09 -1.17
C SER A 392 -26.55 3.34 -1.96
N LYS A 393 -27.79 3.41 -2.46
CA LYS A 393 -28.39 4.56 -3.19
C LYS A 393 -28.47 5.89 -2.40
N GLU A 394 -27.84 5.97 -1.23
CA GLU A 394 -27.93 7.08 -0.28
C GLU A 394 -26.63 7.90 -0.16
N ILE A 395 -25.53 7.47 -0.78
CA ILE A 395 -24.23 8.16 -0.73
C ILE A 395 -23.84 8.58 -2.13
N ASP A 396 -23.24 9.78 -2.23
CA ASP A 396 -22.81 10.37 -3.48
C ASP A 396 -21.65 9.55 -4.07
N SER A 397 -21.96 8.65 -5.00
CA SER A 397 -21.05 7.63 -5.53
C SER A 397 -19.73 8.23 -6.02
N ALA A 398 -19.82 9.31 -6.81
CA ALA A 398 -18.69 10.08 -7.34
C ALA A 398 -17.80 10.66 -6.22
N GLU A 399 -18.35 11.37 -5.23
CA GLU A 399 -17.58 11.94 -4.11
C GLU A 399 -16.72 10.88 -3.40
N THR A 400 -17.25 9.65 -3.25
CA THR A 400 -16.50 8.54 -2.66
C THR A 400 -15.52 7.85 -3.63
N LEU A 401 -15.79 7.86 -4.94
CA LEU A 401 -14.88 7.32 -5.94
C LEU A 401 -13.67 8.26 -6.13
N ASP A 402 -13.92 9.55 -6.31
CA ASP A 402 -12.91 10.57 -6.54
C ASP A 402 -12.02 10.74 -5.30
N GLY A 403 -12.58 10.70 -4.09
CA GLY A 403 -11.79 10.69 -2.85
C GLY A 403 -10.86 9.47 -2.71
N LEU A 404 -11.14 8.34 -3.36
CA LEU A 404 -10.18 7.22 -3.47
C LEU A 404 -9.15 7.48 -4.58
N ARG A 405 -9.60 7.94 -5.76
CA ARG A 405 -8.73 8.24 -6.91
C ARG A 405 -7.68 9.27 -6.54
N ASP A 406 -8.04 10.37 -5.89
CA ASP A 406 -7.15 11.42 -5.40
C ASP A 406 -6.00 10.85 -4.56
N VAL A 407 -6.28 9.94 -3.62
CA VAL A 407 -5.27 9.37 -2.73
C VAL A 407 -4.28 8.48 -3.49
N PHE A 408 -4.75 7.66 -4.44
CA PHE A 408 -3.89 6.81 -5.26
C PHE A 408 -3.14 7.59 -6.34
N ASN A 409 -3.79 8.53 -7.02
CA ASN A 409 -3.19 9.37 -8.05
C ASN A 409 -2.11 10.28 -7.45
N LEU A 410 -2.37 10.90 -6.29
CA LEU A 410 -1.39 11.75 -5.61
C LEU A 410 -0.13 10.98 -5.17
N GLN A 411 -0.26 9.74 -4.68
CA GLN A 411 0.93 8.94 -4.38
C GLN A 411 1.64 8.49 -5.66
N SER A 412 0.90 8.14 -6.72
CA SER A 412 1.50 7.76 -8.01
C SER A 412 2.31 8.93 -8.60
N ALA A 413 1.77 10.15 -8.58
CA ALA A 413 2.47 11.39 -8.95
C ALA A 413 3.73 11.64 -8.10
N ARG A 414 3.65 11.45 -6.77
CA ARG A 414 4.83 11.55 -5.88
C ARG A 414 5.92 10.53 -6.22
N ILE A 415 5.56 9.29 -6.55
CA ILE A 415 6.53 8.25 -6.97
C ILE A 415 7.13 8.60 -8.34
N ILE A 416 6.34 9.17 -9.26
CA ILE A 416 6.80 9.69 -10.55
C ILE A 416 7.84 10.81 -10.33
N GLN A 417 7.49 11.88 -9.59
CA GLN A 417 8.39 12.99 -9.26
C GLN A 417 9.67 12.52 -8.54
N SER A 418 9.54 11.61 -7.57
CA SER A 418 10.66 11.03 -6.81
C SER A 418 11.53 10.06 -7.62
N ARG A 419 11.09 9.62 -8.80
CA ARG A 419 11.90 8.86 -9.76
C ARG A 419 12.51 9.76 -10.82
N ALA A 420 11.77 10.74 -11.36
CA ALA A 420 12.29 11.74 -12.30
C ALA A 420 13.51 12.49 -11.73
N SER A 421 13.40 13.00 -10.50
CA SER A 421 14.49 13.65 -9.75
C SER A 421 15.71 12.77 -9.45
N LYS A 422 15.67 11.44 -9.70
CA LYS A 422 16.90 10.62 -9.63
C LYS A 422 17.88 10.97 -10.74
N LEU A 423 17.43 11.62 -11.83
CA LEU A 423 18.29 12.11 -12.90
C LEU A 423 19.35 13.12 -12.39
N ASP A 424 19.08 13.85 -11.30
CA ASP A 424 20.05 14.73 -10.65
C ASP A 424 21.32 14.00 -10.21
N ARG A 425 21.21 12.70 -9.87
CA ARG A 425 22.38 11.87 -9.51
C ARG A 425 23.37 11.78 -10.67
N VAL A 426 22.87 11.70 -11.90
CA VAL A 426 23.69 11.69 -13.12
C VAL A 426 24.44 13.03 -13.25
N GLY A 427 23.76 14.16 -13.05
CA GLY A 427 24.38 15.49 -13.03
C GLY A 427 25.40 15.68 -11.91
N LEU A 428 25.13 15.13 -10.72
CA LEU A 428 26.05 15.13 -9.58
C LEU A 428 27.29 14.27 -9.83
N ILE A 429 27.16 13.09 -10.47
CA ILE A 429 28.30 12.24 -10.84
C ILE A 429 29.18 12.95 -11.88
N VAL A 430 28.60 13.50 -12.95
CA VAL A 430 29.36 14.28 -13.95
C VAL A 430 30.13 15.44 -13.29
N LYS A 431 29.51 16.14 -12.34
CA LYS A 431 30.16 17.19 -11.54
C LYS A 431 31.31 16.65 -10.69
N ILE A 432 31.14 15.49 -10.04
CA ILE A 432 32.18 14.84 -9.23
C ILE A 432 33.35 14.38 -10.11
N ASP A 433 33.08 13.81 -11.29
CA ASP A 433 34.10 13.40 -12.26
C ASP A 433 34.93 14.60 -12.73
N LEU A 434 34.29 15.70 -13.12
CA LEU A 434 34.96 16.95 -13.52
C LEU A 434 35.78 17.57 -12.38
N GLN A 435 35.30 17.49 -11.13
CA GLN A 435 36.05 17.97 -9.96
C GLN A 435 37.27 17.10 -9.61
N ASN A 436 37.28 15.83 -10.00
CA ASN A 436 38.38 14.89 -9.74
C ASN A 436 39.21 14.56 -11.00
N TRP A 437 39.05 15.34 -12.08
CA TRP A 437 39.65 15.04 -13.39
C TRP A 437 41.18 14.97 -13.35
N ARG A 438 41.76 13.88 -13.86
CA ARG A 438 43.22 13.68 -13.93
C ARG A 438 43.65 13.37 -15.36
N ALA A 439 44.39 14.32 -15.95
CA ALA A 439 45.04 14.16 -17.23
C ALA A 439 45.83 12.84 -17.30
N GLY A 440 45.61 12.06 -18.34
CA GLY A 440 46.29 10.79 -18.58
C GLY A 440 45.74 9.59 -17.79
N ILE A 441 44.72 9.78 -16.94
CA ILE A 441 44.09 8.72 -16.15
C ILE A 441 42.56 8.69 -16.37
N SER A 442 41.92 9.86 -16.43
CA SER A 442 40.49 9.98 -16.72
C SER A 442 40.17 9.95 -18.22
N ASP A 443 41.18 10.24 -19.06
CA ASP A 443 41.04 10.49 -20.50
C ASP A 443 41.34 9.27 -21.37
N LEU A 444 42.23 8.38 -20.92
CA LEU A 444 42.62 7.21 -21.70
C LEU A 444 41.57 6.08 -21.56
N PRO A 445 41.12 5.49 -22.67
CA PRO A 445 40.46 4.18 -22.62
C PRO A 445 41.50 3.10 -22.26
N PRO A 446 41.08 1.99 -21.61
CA PRO A 446 42.00 0.91 -21.22
C PRO A 446 42.60 0.22 -22.45
N SER A 447 43.86 -0.22 -22.36
CA SER A 447 44.59 -0.78 -23.50
C SER A 447 44.01 -2.12 -23.95
N LEU A 448 44.17 -2.44 -25.25
CA LEU A 448 44.02 -3.81 -25.75
C LEU A 448 45.11 -4.74 -25.22
N TRP A 449 46.25 -4.17 -24.84
CA TRP A 449 47.48 -4.88 -24.50
C TRP A 449 47.80 -4.83 -23.00
N ASP A 450 46.82 -4.47 -22.16
CA ASP A 450 46.93 -4.60 -20.71
C ASP A 450 47.24 -6.06 -20.32
N SER A 451 47.97 -6.27 -19.23
CA SER A 451 48.28 -7.61 -18.69
C SER A 451 47.03 -8.46 -18.37
N SER A 452 45.87 -7.81 -18.18
CA SER A 452 44.56 -8.47 -18.01
C SER A 452 43.95 -9.00 -19.32
N MET A 453 44.39 -8.49 -20.48
CA MET A 453 43.95 -8.94 -21.80
C MET A 453 44.85 -10.04 -22.38
N THR A 454 46.14 -10.02 -22.05
CA THR A 454 47.12 -11.02 -22.51
C THR A 454 47.09 -12.33 -21.70
N SER A 455 46.42 -12.35 -20.54
CA SER A 455 46.29 -13.52 -19.65
C SER A 455 44.92 -14.21 -19.72
N MET A 456 44.09 -13.93 -20.72
CA MET A 456 42.70 -14.41 -20.78
C MET A 456 42.54 -15.86 -21.25
N GLU A 457 41.62 -16.57 -20.61
CA GLU A 457 41.26 -17.95 -20.96
C GLU A 457 40.48 -18.07 -22.28
N SER A 458 40.78 -19.18 -22.98
CA SER A 458 40.16 -19.73 -24.19
C SER A 458 38.70 -19.39 -24.45
N GLU A 459 37.89 -19.79 -23.47
CA GLU A 459 36.50 -20.18 -23.67
C GLU A 459 35.53 -18.99 -23.66
N ASN A 460 35.93 -17.85 -23.08
CA ASN A 460 35.14 -16.61 -23.08
C ASN A 460 35.93 -15.35 -23.50
N GLY A 461 37.26 -15.41 -23.65
CA GLY A 461 38.09 -14.25 -24.00
C GLY A 461 37.61 -13.48 -25.24
N GLY A 462 37.05 -14.17 -26.26
CA GLY A 462 36.52 -13.53 -27.46
C GLY A 462 35.34 -12.57 -27.24
N LYS A 463 34.50 -12.76 -26.21
CA LYS A 463 33.44 -11.80 -25.85
C LYS A 463 34.04 -10.56 -25.20
N MET A 464 34.90 -10.78 -24.20
CA MET A 464 35.57 -9.73 -23.44
C MET A 464 36.46 -8.87 -24.33
N PHE A 465 37.17 -9.46 -25.28
CA PHE A 465 37.97 -8.76 -26.30
C PHE A 465 37.11 -7.91 -27.23
N ARG A 466 35.96 -8.44 -27.70
CA ARG A 466 34.99 -7.66 -28.50
C ARG A 466 34.42 -6.50 -27.68
N GLU A 467 34.12 -6.72 -26.40
CA GLU A 467 33.62 -5.68 -25.50
C GLU A 467 34.69 -4.60 -25.24
N ARG A 468 35.95 -4.98 -24.97
CA ARG A 468 37.11 -4.09 -24.87
C ARG A 468 37.28 -3.24 -26.14
N LEU A 469 37.23 -3.87 -27.32
CA LEU A 469 37.24 -3.19 -28.61
C LEU A 469 36.09 -2.19 -28.73
N THR A 470 34.85 -2.56 -28.38
CA THR A 470 33.73 -1.60 -28.43
C THR A 470 33.90 -0.45 -27.45
N THR A 471 34.46 -0.67 -26.25
CA THR A 471 34.75 0.43 -25.30
C THR A 471 35.85 1.36 -25.80
N LEU A 472 36.81 0.88 -26.59
CA LEU A 472 37.82 1.70 -27.25
C LEU A 472 37.24 2.50 -28.43
N PHE A 473 36.53 1.85 -29.35
CA PHE A 473 35.88 2.51 -30.49
C PHE A 473 34.75 3.49 -30.10
N THR A 474 34.22 3.39 -28.88
CA THR A 474 33.27 4.36 -28.30
C THR A 474 33.85 5.19 -27.15
N SER A 475 35.18 5.15 -26.98
CA SER A 475 35.96 5.96 -26.01
C SER A 475 35.33 6.02 -24.60
N LYS A 476 34.88 4.84 -24.14
CA LYS A 476 34.17 4.62 -22.88
C LYS A 476 35.12 4.50 -21.70
N ASN A 477 35.63 5.65 -21.30
CA ASN A 477 36.43 5.83 -20.09
C ASN A 477 35.60 5.49 -18.84
N GLU A 478 36.27 5.13 -17.75
CA GLU A 478 35.63 4.80 -16.47
C GLU A 478 34.54 5.79 -15.99
N PRO A 479 34.75 7.13 -15.98
CA PRO A 479 33.69 8.08 -15.59
C PRO A 479 32.44 7.99 -16.48
N LEU A 480 32.61 7.85 -17.81
CA LEU A 480 31.49 7.71 -18.73
C LEU A 480 30.71 6.41 -18.49
N ASN A 481 31.41 5.32 -18.13
CA ASN A 481 30.76 4.07 -17.74
C ASN A 481 29.93 4.24 -16.46
N ARG A 482 30.45 4.90 -15.41
CA ARG A 482 29.70 5.21 -14.18
C ARG A 482 28.42 6.01 -14.47
N VAL A 483 28.54 7.08 -15.27
CA VAL A 483 27.40 7.89 -15.73
C VAL A 483 26.39 7.05 -16.52
N SER A 484 26.85 6.19 -17.43
CA SER A 484 25.96 5.36 -18.24
C SER A 484 25.21 4.30 -17.43
N LEU A 485 25.80 3.76 -16.37
CA LEU A 485 25.16 2.76 -15.49
C LEU A 485 24.05 3.38 -14.64
N GLU A 486 24.29 4.51 -13.99
CA GLU A 486 23.27 5.22 -13.23
C GLU A 486 22.16 5.78 -14.13
N TYR A 487 22.49 6.19 -15.37
CA TYR A 487 21.47 6.57 -16.35
C TYR A 487 20.64 5.38 -16.85
N VAL A 488 21.23 4.18 -17.01
CA VAL A 488 20.45 2.95 -17.30
C VAL A 488 19.52 2.58 -16.15
N HIS A 489 20.01 2.57 -14.92
CA HIS A 489 19.20 2.30 -13.73
C HIS A 489 18.08 3.34 -13.54
N PHE A 490 18.33 4.62 -13.91
CA PHE A 490 17.28 5.63 -14.02
C PHE A 490 16.24 5.25 -15.08
N LEU A 491 16.65 4.89 -16.30
CA LEU A 491 15.75 4.50 -17.38
C LEU A 491 14.90 3.27 -17.01
N GLU A 492 15.49 2.22 -16.44
CA GLU A 492 14.76 1.04 -15.90
C GLU A 492 13.70 1.46 -14.86
N SER A 493 14.00 2.47 -14.04
CA SER A 493 13.05 3.00 -13.05
C SER A 493 11.89 3.81 -13.67
N ILE A 494 12.07 4.35 -14.88
CA ILE A 494 11.03 5.02 -15.69
C ILE A 494 10.25 3.99 -16.53
N GLU A 495 10.89 2.98 -17.10
CA GLU A 495 10.20 1.88 -17.79
C GLU A 495 9.24 1.15 -16.82
N ALA A 496 9.64 0.95 -15.56
CA ALA A 496 8.77 0.43 -14.51
C ALA A 496 7.60 1.38 -14.13
N LEU A 497 7.63 2.66 -14.49
CA LEU A 497 6.49 3.59 -14.39
C LEU A 497 5.60 3.56 -15.63
N GLU A 498 6.18 3.52 -16.84
CA GLU A 498 5.41 3.35 -18.08
C GLU A 498 4.68 1.99 -18.07
N GLU A 499 5.29 0.94 -17.52
CA GLU A 499 4.65 -0.37 -17.29
C GLU A 499 3.56 -0.30 -16.21
N MET A 500 3.72 0.53 -15.16
CA MET A 500 2.67 0.77 -14.16
C MET A 500 1.44 1.44 -14.80
N ILE A 501 1.64 2.51 -15.56
CA ILE A 501 0.58 3.25 -16.26
C ILE A 501 -0.11 2.35 -17.31
N LYS A 502 0.67 1.53 -18.03
CA LYS A 502 0.14 0.51 -18.96
C LYS A 502 -0.71 -0.54 -18.23
N LYS A 503 -0.24 -1.08 -17.11
CA LYS A 503 -1.01 -2.03 -16.28
C LYS A 503 -2.32 -1.43 -15.79
N LEU A 504 -2.33 -0.16 -15.36
CA LEU A 504 -3.56 0.54 -14.96
C LEU A 504 -4.58 0.66 -16.11
N ARG A 505 -4.12 0.89 -17.35
CA ARG A 505 -4.96 0.90 -18.55
C ARG A 505 -5.49 -0.49 -18.93
N GLU A 506 -4.75 -1.55 -18.58
CA GLU A 506 -5.11 -2.95 -18.83
C GLU A 506 -6.03 -3.57 -17.75
N VAL A 507 -6.27 -2.88 -16.62
CA VAL A 507 -7.27 -3.32 -15.63
C VAL A 507 -8.68 -3.14 -16.18
N ARG A 508 -9.33 -4.25 -16.50
CA ARG A 508 -10.79 -4.27 -16.70
C ARG A 508 -11.48 -4.39 -15.35
N TRP A 509 -12.25 -3.37 -14.98
CA TRP A 509 -13.12 -3.43 -13.81
C TRP A 509 -14.34 -4.31 -14.10
N PRO A 510 -14.97 -4.93 -13.08
CA PRO A 510 -16.20 -5.68 -13.29
C PRO A 510 -17.29 -4.72 -13.79
N HIS A 511 -17.71 -4.88 -15.05
CA HIS A 511 -18.89 -4.19 -15.57
C HIS A 511 -20.12 -4.67 -14.82
N ASP A 512 -21.02 -3.73 -14.53
CA ASP A 512 -22.43 -4.02 -14.35
C ASP A 512 -22.96 -4.52 -15.72
N VAL A 513 -23.16 -5.84 -15.83
CA VAL A 513 -23.89 -6.49 -16.93
C VAL A 513 -25.14 -7.09 -16.30
N ASP A 514 -26.26 -6.93 -17.01
CA ASP A 514 -27.66 -7.19 -16.59
C ASP A 514 -28.28 -6.06 -15.73
N ASP A 515 -29.43 -5.55 -16.22
CA ASP A 515 -30.35 -4.53 -15.66
C ASP A 515 -29.75 -3.10 -15.48
N VAL A 516 -30.26 -2.01 -16.10
CA VAL A 516 -31.59 -1.71 -16.71
C VAL A 516 -31.42 -0.82 -17.95
N ASP A 517 -32.34 -0.87 -18.91
CA ASP A 517 -32.50 0.07 -20.05
C ASP A 517 -32.95 1.51 -19.65
N ASP A 518 -32.46 2.04 -18.51
CA ASP A 518 -32.72 3.42 -18.08
C ASP A 518 -31.63 4.36 -18.63
N GLU A 519 -31.99 5.19 -19.60
CA GLU A 519 -31.11 6.20 -20.24
C GLU A 519 -30.71 7.32 -19.24
N ASP A 520 -29.51 7.27 -18.62
CA ASP A 520 -28.81 8.44 -18.02
C ASP A 520 -27.36 8.09 -17.50
N ASP A 521 -26.36 8.16 -18.40
CA ASP A 521 -24.91 8.46 -18.22
C ASP A 521 -24.00 7.83 -17.12
N LEU A 522 -24.49 7.17 -16.06
CA LEU A 522 -23.71 6.96 -14.83
C LEU A 522 -22.83 5.69 -14.73
N LEU A 523 -22.85 4.80 -15.72
CA LEU A 523 -22.11 3.52 -15.69
C LEU A 523 -20.85 3.52 -16.55
N ASP A 524 -20.94 3.89 -17.84
CA ASP A 524 -19.78 3.91 -18.75
C ASP A 524 -18.63 4.80 -18.23
N ASN A 525 -19.00 5.94 -17.61
CA ASN A 525 -18.06 6.88 -17.00
C ASN A 525 -17.06 6.21 -16.04
N LYS A 526 -17.42 5.14 -15.30
CA LYS A 526 -16.52 4.56 -14.27
C LYS A 526 -15.35 3.78 -14.87
N GLN A 527 -15.56 3.05 -15.96
CA GLN A 527 -14.48 2.34 -16.66
C GLN A 527 -13.54 3.34 -17.35
N VAL A 528 -14.08 4.41 -17.94
CA VAL A 528 -13.31 5.51 -18.56
C VAL A 528 -12.46 6.24 -17.52
N LEU A 529 -13.05 6.72 -16.43
CA LEU A 529 -12.35 7.49 -15.39
C LEU A 529 -11.16 6.72 -14.77
N LEU A 530 -11.33 5.42 -14.47
CA LEU A 530 -10.32 4.62 -13.79
C LEU A 530 -9.23 4.03 -14.69
N SER A 531 -9.50 3.90 -15.99
CA SER A 531 -8.69 3.08 -16.92
C SER A 531 -8.24 3.85 -18.16
N GLU A 532 -8.88 4.98 -18.48
CA GLU A 532 -8.39 5.94 -19.46
C GLU A 532 -7.87 7.22 -18.80
N ASP A 533 -8.69 7.90 -17.99
CA ASP A 533 -8.36 9.24 -17.49
C ASP A 533 -7.30 9.24 -16.39
N ASP A 534 -7.41 8.38 -15.39
CA ASP A 534 -6.35 8.24 -14.38
C ASP A 534 -4.98 7.87 -15.03
N PRO A 535 -4.90 6.93 -16.00
CA PRO A 535 -3.68 6.70 -16.78
C PRO A 535 -3.27 7.86 -17.71
N ARG A 536 -4.18 8.67 -18.25
CA ARG A 536 -3.85 9.90 -19.03
C ARG A 536 -3.15 10.91 -18.13
N ILE A 537 -3.76 11.25 -16.99
CA ILE A 537 -3.24 12.22 -16.02
C ILE A 537 -1.84 11.79 -15.52
N LEU A 538 -1.65 10.51 -15.21
CA LEU A 538 -0.34 10.01 -14.78
C LEU A 538 0.71 9.97 -15.90
N GLN A 539 0.30 9.83 -17.16
CA GLN A 539 1.21 9.93 -18.32
C GLN A 539 1.62 11.39 -18.60
N GLU A 540 0.70 12.33 -18.46
CA GLU A 540 0.96 13.78 -18.56
C GLU A 540 1.90 14.23 -17.44
N GLU A 541 1.62 13.87 -16.19
CA GLU A 541 2.50 14.12 -15.03
C GLU A 541 3.91 13.52 -15.23
N LEU A 542 4.01 12.29 -15.75
CA LEU A 542 5.29 11.68 -16.09
C LEU A 542 6.04 12.47 -17.17
N SER A 543 5.34 12.93 -18.22
CA SER A 543 5.97 13.73 -19.28
C SER A 543 6.44 15.10 -18.78
N SER A 544 5.68 15.71 -17.85
CA SER A 544 6.01 16.99 -17.21
C SER A 544 7.22 16.85 -16.28
N ALA A 545 7.22 15.88 -15.36
CA ALA A 545 8.31 15.63 -14.43
C ALA A 545 9.62 15.21 -15.14
N LEU A 546 9.52 14.46 -16.25
CA LEU A 546 10.69 14.20 -17.10
C LEU A 546 11.19 15.48 -17.78
N HIS A 547 10.30 16.35 -18.27
CA HIS A 547 10.71 17.61 -18.88
C HIS A 547 11.41 18.55 -17.89
N GLU A 548 10.89 18.67 -16.68
CA GLU A 548 11.51 19.42 -15.59
C GLU A 548 12.92 18.86 -15.30
N ALA A 549 13.04 17.56 -14.98
CA ALA A 549 14.32 16.93 -14.63
C ALA A 549 15.38 17.00 -15.76
N TYR A 550 15.00 16.81 -17.03
CA TYR A 550 15.95 16.98 -18.15
C TYR A 550 16.34 18.46 -18.37
N SER A 551 15.44 19.41 -18.10
CA SER A 551 15.77 20.84 -18.16
C SER A 551 16.72 21.25 -17.03
N GLU A 552 16.54 20.73 -15.81
CA GLU A 552 17.45 20.96 -14.68
C GLU A 552 18.82 20.34 -14.95
N LEU A 553 18.88 19.12 -15.49
CA LEU A 553 20.13 18.51 -15.96
C LEU A 553 20.81 19.36 -17.05
N GLN A 554 20.07 19.91 -18.03
CA GLN A 554 20.65 20.80 -19.03
C GLN A 554 21.21 22.09 -18.42
N VAL A 555 20.48 22.69 -17.47
CA VAL A 555 20.91 23.89 -16.74
C VAL A 555 22.12 23.59 -15.83
N MET A 556 22.22 22.39 -15.26
CA MET A 556 23.40 21.96 -14.51
C MET A 556 24.61 21.76 -15.41
N LEU A 557 24.49 20.98 -16.49
CA LEU A 557 25.60 20.68 -17.41
C LEU A 557 26.13 21.94 -18.11
N TYR A 558 25.25 22.88 -18.49
CA TYR A 558 25.66 24.16 -19.07
C TYR A 558 26.53 25.01 -18.10
N LYS A 559 26.25 24.95 -16.79
CA LYS A 559 26.92 25.77 -15.75
C LYS A 559 28.24 25.16 -15.22
N LEU A 560 28.71 24.06 -15.79
CA LEU A 560 29.97 23.40 -15.44
C LEU A 560 31.20 23.98 -16.19
N PRO A 561 31.24 24.05 -17.54
CA PRO A 561 32.45 24.47 -18.27
C PRO A 561 32.92 25.90 -17.94
N ASP A 562 32.00 26.86 -17.72
CA ASP A 562 32.34 28.25 -17.34
C ASP A 562 33.23 28.34 -16.08
N LYS A 563 33.22 27.30 -15.23
CA LYS A 563 33.94 27.24 -13.95
C LYS A 563 35.24 26.43 -14.03
N SER A 564 35.47 25.70 -15.12
CA SER A 564 36.60 24.78 -15.26
C SER A 564 37.67 25.28 -16.23
N LYS A 565 38.04 26.57 -16.09
CA LYS A 565 39.28 27.15 -16.66
C LYS A 565 40.52 26.51 -16.01
N THR A 566 40.74 25.26 -16.36
CA THR A 566 41.78 24.36 -15.90
C THR A 566 42.55 23.84 -17.11
N ILE A 567 43.73 23.27 -16.89
CA ILE A 567 44.70 22.87 -17.93
C ILE A 567 44.13 21.81 -18.91
N ASN A 568 43.00 21.17 -18.59
CA ASN A 568 42.39 20.07 -19.34
C ASN A 568 40.99 20.41 -19.89
N SER A 569 40.73 21.68 -20.17
CA SER A 569 39.44 22.22 -20.67
C SER A 569 38.85 21.42 -21.85
N GLY A 570 39.65 21.15 -22.88
CA GLY A 570 39.23 20.39 -24.06
C GLY A 570 38.86 18.93 -23.75
N GLN A 571 39.56 18.26 -22.82
CA GLN A 571 39.24 16.88 -22.44
C GLN A 571 37.93 16.81 -21.63
N GLN A 572 37.73 17.77 -20.74
CA GLN A 572 36.47 17.94 -20.00
C GLN A 572 35.29 18.26 -20.93
N ALA A 573 35.51 19.06 -21.97
CA ALA A 573 34.51 19.35 -22.98
C ALA A 573 34.18 18.11 -23.85
N ALA A 574 35.20 17.34 -24.26
CA ALA A 574 35.02 16.06 -24.96
C ALA A 574 34.21 15.06 -24.11
N TYR A 575 34.49 14.98 -22.79
CA TYR A 575 33.69 14.18 -21.86
C TYR A 575 32.22 14.64 -21.82
N LEU A 576 31.96 15.94 -21.71
CA LEU A 576 30.59 16.48 -21.72
C LEU A 576 29.84 16.20 -23.03
N ILE A 577 30.52 16.23 -24.19
CA ILE A 577 29.93 15.83 -25.48
C ILE A 577 29.57 14.34 -25.49
N ARG A 578 30.41 13.46 -24.92
CA ARG A 578 30.13 12.02 -24.80
C ARG A 578 28.96 11.73 -23.85
N VAL A 579 28.88 12.43 -22.71
CA VAL A 579 27.73 12.36 -21.79
C VAL A 579 26.44 12.81 -22.50
N TRP A 580 26.47 13.95 -23.20
CA TRP A 580 25.34 14.41 -24.01
C TRP A 580 24.91 13.39 -25.07
N ARG A 581 25.87 12.69 -25.69
CA ARG A 581 25.60 11.65 -26.70
C ARG A 581 24.93 10.41 -26.11
N GLU A 582 25.44 9.85 -25.01
CA GLU A 582 24.83 8.68 -24.36
C GLU A 582 23.40 8.99 -23.88
N ILE A 583 23.17 10.19 -23.32
CA ILE A 583 21.84 10.66 -22.94
C ILE A 583 20.93 10.76 -24.18
N ARG A 584 21.36 11.47 -25.24
CA ARG A 584 20.60 11.60 -26.50
C ARG A 584 20.28 10.26 -27.19
N GLN A 585 21.19 9.29 -27.12
CA GLN A 585 20.99 7.96 -27.73
C GLN A 585 19.92 7.13 -27.01
N ARG A 586 19.66 7.38 -25.72
CA ARG A 586 18.76 6.58 -24.89
C ARG A 586 17.66 7.42 -24.24
N LEU A 587 17.13 8.41 -24.97
CA LEU A 587 15.98 9.18 -24.51
C LEU A 587 14.70 8.31 -24.44
N PRO A 588 13.91 8.39 -23.35
CA PRO A 588 12.59 7.80 -23.28
C PRO A 588 11.71 8.23 -24.45
N LYS A 589 10.83 7.34 -24.92
CA LYS A 589 9.87 7.61 -26.03
C LYS A 589 9.01 8.84 -25.73
N SER A 590 8.68 9.02 -24.45
CA SER A 590 7.97 10.15 -23.86
C SER A 590 8.71 11.51 -23.97
N TYR A 591 10.00 11.54 -24.35
CA TYR A 591 10.83 12.76 -24.38
C TYR A 591 11.53 13.06 -25.73
N GLN A 592 11.26 12.29 -26.80
CA GLN A 592 12.03 12.33 -28.06
C GLN A 592 11.96 13.65 -28.87
N ASN A 593 11.07 14.59 -28.51
CA ASN A 593 10.81 15.81 -29.28
C ASN A 593 11.60 17.06 -28.83
N THR A 594 12.62 16.92 -27.97
CA THR A 594 13.32 18.06 -27.35
C THR A 594 14.71 18.33 -27.93
N LYS A 595 15.07 19.62 -27.99
CA LYS A 595 16.38 20.14 -28.43
C LYS A 595 17.45 20.06 -27.32
N LEU A 596 17.51 18.92 -26.63
CA LEU A 596 18.25 18.71 -25.39
C LEU A 596 19.76 18.91 -25.58
N GLY A 597 20.28 20.07 -25.19
CA GLY A 597 21.70 20.42 -25.31
C GLY A 597 22.13 21.08 -26.64
N ASP A 598 21.20 21.49 -27.52
CA ASP A 598 21.53 22.16 -28.80
C ASP A 598 22.31 23.48 -28.61
N SER A 599 22.17 24.15 -27.46
CA SER A 599 22.92 25.36 -27.11
C SER A 599 24.28 25.09 -26.45
N SER A 600 24.49 23.91 -25.87
CA SER A 600 25.73 23.55 -25.17
C SER A 600 26.71 22.78 -26.03
N ILE A 601 26.25 22.01 -27.02
CA ILE A 601 27.15 21.24 -27.89
C ILE A 601 28.03 22.15 -28.76
N PRO A 602 27.55 23.23 -29.40
CA PRO A 602 28.40 24.12 -30.19
C PRO A 602 29.48 24.82 -29.36
N SER A 603 29.17 25.33 -28.16
CA SER A 603 30.17 25.98 -27.31
C SER A 603 31.24 25.00 -26.82
N LEU A 604 30.86 23.75 -26.49
CA LEU A 604 31.81 22.68 -26.18
C LEU A 604 32.65 22.27 -27.42
N GLN A 605 32.13 22.37 -28.63
CA GLN A 605 32.89 22.11 -29.86
C GLN A 605 33.93 23.21 -30.11
N HIS A 606 33.59 24.49 -29.91
CA HIS A 606 34.55 25.59 -30.00
C HIS A 606 35.68 25.48 -28.96
N THR A 607 35.40 25.11 -27.70
CA THR A 607 36.48 24.96 -26.69
C THR A 607 37.39 23.76 -26.95
N ILE A 608 36.92 22.74 -27.67
CA ILE A 608 37.77 21.62 -28.14
C ILE A 608 38.59 22.05 -29.36
N ALA A 609 38.01 22.82 -30.28
CA ALA A 609 38.73 23.36 -31.43
C ALA A 609 39.90 24.25 -31.01
N ASP A 610 39.69 25.19 -30.09
CA ASP A 610 40.69 26.10 -29.53
C ASP A 610 41.87 25.34 -28.87
N GLU A 611 41.58 24.47 -27.90
CA GLU A 611 42.63 23.72 -27.18
C GLU A 611 43.35 22.69 -28.10
N ALA A 612 42.65 22.10 -29.08
CA ALA A 612 43.26 21.23 -30.09
C ALA A 612 44.18 21.99 -31.06
N LEU A 613 43.88 23.26 -31.35
CA LEU A 613 44.71 24.13 -32.18
C LEU A 613 45.90 24.73 -31.41
N ARG A 614 45.76 24.99 -30.11
CA ARG A 614 46.78 25.68 -29.30
C ARG A 614 48.18 25.07 -29.43
N THR A 615 48.35 23.76 -29.17
CA THR A 615 49.69 23.15 -29.20
C THR A 615 50.28 22.96 -30.61
N PRO A 616 49.51 22.65 -31.67
CA PRO A 616 50.00 22.76 -33.06
C PRO A 616 50.39 24.19 -33.46
N LEU A 617 49.64 25.23 -33.07
CA LEU A 617 49.95 26.63 -33.40
C LEU A 617 51.22 27.12 -32.70
N GLU A 618 51.42 26.78 -31.41
CA GLU A 618 52.66 27.04 -30.66
C GLU A 618 53.90 26.37 -31.31
N ARG A 619 53.73 25.18 -31.91
CA ARG A 619 54.78 24.51 -32.70
C ARG A 619 54.97 25.16 -34.06
N CYS A 620 53.89 25.66 -34.66
CA CYS A 620 53.90 26.29 -35.99
C CYS A 620 54.67 27.61 -35.97
N SER A 621 54.35 28.53 -35.05
CA SER A 621 55.03 29.83 -34.93
C SER A 621 56.54 29.67 -34.71
N LYS A 622 56.95 28.75 -33.82
CA LYS A 622 58.37 28.39 -33.60
C LYS A 622 59.06 27.87 -34.87
N ARG A 623 58.37 27.11 -35.72
CA ARG A 623 58.92 26.60 -36.99
C ARG A 623 59.01 27.69 -38.06
N ILE A 624 58.00 28.56 -38.18
CA ILE A 624 58.00 29.67 -39.13
C ILE A 624 59.12 30.67 -38.76
N ALA A 625 59.29 30.97 -37.48
CA ALA A 625 60.39 31.81 -36.98
C ALA A 625 61.80 31.23 -37.22
N LYS A 626 61.97 29.89 -37.13
CA LYS A 626 63.23 29.23 -37.55
C LYS A 626 63.42 29.22 -39.07
N MET A 627 62.34 29.28 -39.86
CA MET A 627 62.41 29.29 -41.33
C MET A 627 62.79 30.66 -41.89
N SER A 628 62.28 31.77 -41.34
CA SER A 628 62.62 33.13 -41.80
C SER A 628 64.08 33.51 -41.54
N GLN A 629 64.77 32.77 -40.67
CA GLN A 629 66.21 32.92 -40.41
C GLN A 629 67.10 32.09 -41.37
N ALA A 630 66.53 31.20 -42.18
CA ALA A 630 67.28 30.31 -43.06
C ALA A 630 67.54 30.95 -44.44
N LYS A 631 68.81 31.26 -44.75
CA LYS A 631 69.23 31.86 -46.03
C LYS A 631 69.09 30.95 -47.28
N LEU A 632 68.54 29.74 -47.15
CA LEU A 632 68.39 28.78 -48.25
C LEU A 632 67.17 27.88 -48.04
N LEU A 633 66.29 27.82 -49.05
CA LEU A 633 65.10 26.96 -49.04
C LEU A 633 65.48 25.53 -49.43
N GLN A 634 65.41 24.62 -48.46
CA GLN A 634 65.72 23.20 -48.65
C GLN A 634 64.89 22.49 -49.74
N ALA A 635 63.75 23.07 -50.13
CA ALA A 635 62.82 22.50 -51.12
C ALA A 635 63.03 22.98 -52.57
N ARG A 636 63.90 23.97 -52.83
CA ARG A 636 64.12 24.50 -54.19
C ARG A 636 64.50 23.44 -55.26
N PRO A 637 65.32 22.39 -54.99
CA PRO A 637 65.61 21.36 -56.00
C PRO A 637 64.45 20.40 -56.30
N LEU A 638 63.24 20.64 -55.77
CA LEU A 638 62.01 19.88 -56.01
C LEU A 638 60.94 20.73 -56.75
N TRP A 639 61.36 21.79 -57.44
CA TRP A 639 60.51 22.66 -58.25
C TRP A 639 60.51 22.20 -59.72
N GLU A 640 59.36 22.29 -60.41
CA GLU A 640 59.20 21.66 -61.74
C GLU A 640 58.62 22.59 -62.85
N GLY A 641 59.32 22.64 -63.97
CA GLY A 641 58.90 23.28 -65.22
C GLY A 641 59.58 24.63 -65.50
N ASP A 642 59.09 25.31 -66.55
CA ASP A 642 59.52 26.66 -66.92
C ASP A 642 58.38 27.66 -66.65
N PRO A 643 58.55 28.66 -65.75
CA PRO A 643 59.62 28.77 -64.75
C PRO A 643 59.54 27.67 -63.69
N GLU A 644 60.61 27.51 -62.90
CA GLU A 644 60.67 26.62 -61.74
C GLU A 644 59.57 27.01 -60.72
N LEU A 645 58.65 26.10 -60.41
CA LEU A 645 57.57 26.33 -59.44
C LEU A 645 57.46 25.17 -58.44
N PRO A 646 57.13 25.43 -57.16
CA PRO A 646 56.91 24.38 -56.17
C PRO A 646 55.69 23.52 -56.55
N VAL A 647 55.89 22.19 -56.49
CA VAL A 647 54.83 21.18 -56.61
C VAL A 647 54.43 20.63 -55.22
N LEU A 648 55.22 20.94 -54.19
CA LEU A 648 55.11 20.41 -52.84
C LEU A 648 54.93 21.54 -51.81
N PRO A 649 54.10 21.34 -50.76
CA PRO A 649 54.06 22.23 -49.62
C PRO A 649 55.32 22.06 -48.78
N SER A 650 55.69 23.10 -48.04
CA SER A 650 56.89 23.07 -47.22
C SER A 650 56.80 22.08 -46.05
N VAL A 651 57.98 21.73 -45.52
CA VAL A 651 58.13 20.80 -44.39
C VAL A 651 57.41 21.31 -43.13
N TRP A 652 57.31 22.63 -42.91
CA TRP A 652 56.57 23.17 -41.75
C TRP A 652 55.06 23.02 -41.95
N THR A 653 54.52 23.29 -43.14
CA THR A 653 53.08 23.16 -43.43
C THR A 653 52.62 21.72 -43.31
N TYR A 654 53.39 20.78 -43.89
CA TYR A 654 53.10 19.35 -43.78
C TYR A 654 53.17 18.85 -42.33
N ARG A 655 54.25 19.20 -41.59
CA ARG A 655 54.37 18.82 -40.17
C ARG A 655 53.29 19.48 -39.29
N PHE A 656 52.87 20.70 -39.59
CA PHE A 656 51.78 21.37 -38.87
C PHE A 656 50.44 20.62 -39.02
N LEU A 657 50.07 20.22 -40.24
CA LEU A 657 48.85 19.43 -40.46
C LEU A 657 48.94 18.05 -39.81
N LEU A 658 50.13 17.46 -39.72
CA LEU A 658 50.37 16.19 -39.01
C LEU A 658 50.27 16.35 -37.48
N ASP A 659 50.84 17.40 -36.91
CA ASP A 659 50.66 17.77 -35.49
C ASP A 659 49.18 18.03 -35.18
N LEU A 660 48.47 18.72 -36.06
CA LEU A 660 47.03 19.01 -35.93
C LEU A 660 46.18 17.73 -35.97
N ALA A 661 46.39 16.86 -36.96
CA ALA A 661 45.69 15.57 -37.04
C ALA A 661 46.00 14.68 -35.82
N SER A 662 47.23 14.74 -35.30
CA SER A 662 47.62 14.04 -34.06
C SER A 662 46.92 14.61 -32.82
N SER A 663 46.82 15.94 -32.73
CA SER A 663 46.06 16.65 -31.68
C SER A 663 44.58 16.28 -31.71
N MET A 664 43.95 16.33 -32.90
CA MET A 664 42.55 15.92 -33.08
C MET A 664 42.32 14.46 -32.68
N ASN A 665 43.22 13.54 -33.07
CA ASN A 665 43.14 12.13 -32.68
C ASN A 665 43.26 11.91 -31.16
N ALA A 666 44.03 12.73 -30.44
CA ALA A 666 44.19 12.62 -28.99
C ALA A 666 42.89 12.87 -28.20
N TYR A 667 41.95 13.66 -28.74
CA TYR A 667 40.61 13.82 -28.17
C TYR A 667 39.66 12.66 -28.52
N GLY A 668 39.99 11.82 -29.50
CA GLY A 668 39.19 10.71 -30.00
C GLY A 668 38.35 11.08 -31.24
N SER A 669 38.37 10.20 -32.24
CA SER A 669 37.65 10.38 -33.51
C SER A 669 36.12 10.49 -33.36
N ASP A 670 35.57 10.05 -32.23
CA ASP A 670 34.14 10.14 -31.94
C ASP A 670 33.67 11.58 -31.69
N VAL A 671 34.54 12.50 -31.26
CA VAL A 671 34.16 13.87 -30.88
C VAL A 671 33.91 14.75 -32.11
N TRP A 672 34.67 14.49 -33.18
CA TRP A 672 34.72 15.30 -34.40
C TRP A 672 33.53 15.05 -35.33
N SER A 673 32.38 15.66 -34.99
CA SER A 673 31.29 15.82 -35.96
C SER A 673 31.66 16.82 -37.06
N PRO A 674 30.97 16.83 -38.22
CA PRO A 674 31.23 17.82 -39.28
C PRO A 674 31.20 19.26 -38.76
N GLN A 675 30.24 19.60 -37.90
CA GLN A 675 30.13 20.92 -37.27
C GLN A 675 31.34 21.26 -36.38
N ALA A 676 31.93 20.28 -35.68
CA ALA A 676 33.14 20.49 -34.89
C ALA A 676 34.39 20.68 -35.77
N VAL A 677 34.45 19.99 -36.91
CA VAL A 677 35.53 20.17 -37.90
C VAL A 677 35.39 21.50 -38.63
N ASP A 678 34.18 21.91 -39.00
CA ASP A 678 33.91 23.23 -39.60
C ASP A 678 34.21 24.38 -38.61
N ALA A 679 33.93 24.19 -37.31
CA ALA A 679 34.35 25.12 -36.26
C ALA A 679 35.88 25.20 -36.15
N LEU A 680 36.59 24.06 -36.08
CA LEU A 680 38.05 24.03 -36.05
C LEU A 680 38.67 24.66 -37.31
N LYS A 681 38.08 24.47 -38.50
CA LYS A 681 38.54 25.12 -39.73
C LYS A 681 38.36 26.64 -39.69
N LYS A 682 37.28 27.16 -39.09
CA LYS A 682 37.09 28.60 -38.84
C LYS A 682 38.14 29.18 -37.89
N GLU A 683 38.32 28.57 -36.71
CA GLU A 683 39.34 29.03 -35.74
C GLU A 683 40.77 28.94 -36.30
N LEU A 684 41.05 27.92 -37.12
CA LEU A 684 42.33 27.74 -37.81
C LEU A 684 42.61 28.86 -38.82
N ILE A 685 41.61 29.29 -39.59
CA ILE A 685 41.74 30.42 -40.53
C ILE A 685 42.08 31.70 -39.74
N LEU A 686 41.30 31.99 -38.70
CA LEU A 686 41.46 33.18 -37.84
C LEU A 686 42.81 33.20 -37.10
N SER A 687 43.36 32.04 -36.75
CA SER A 687 44.62 31.93 -36.00
C SER A 687 45.87 31.94 -36.89
N ILE A 688 45.79 31.37 -38.09
CA ILE A 688 46.97 31.25 -38.99
C ILE A 688 47.19 32.53 -39.80
N ALA A 689 46.12 33.19 -40.28
CA ALA A 689 46.26 34.41 -41.07
C ALA A 689 47.14 35.49 -40.39
N PRO A 690 46.88 35.93 -39.14
CA PRO A 690 47.71 36.95 -38.49
C PRO A 690 49.14 36.49 -38.17
N MET A 691 49.41 35.18 -38.07
CA MET A 691 50.79 34.68 -37.97
C MET A 691 51.55 34.81 -39.29
N LEU A 692 50.88 34.61 -40.43
CA LEU A 692 51.49 34.78 -41.75
C LEU A 692 51.65 36.26 -42.13
N GLU A 693 50.70 37.12 -41.75
CA GLU A 693 50.80 38.59 -41.89
C GLU A 693 51.87 39.19 -40.98
N GLY A 694 51.91 38.78 -39.70
CA GLY A 694 52.80 39.36 -38.69
C GLY A 694 54.29 39.28 -39.05
N HIS A 695 54.70 38.28 -39.84
CA HIS A 695 56.07 38.16 -40.32
C HIS A 695 56.46 39.18 -41.40
N GLN A 696 55.52 39.83 -42.09
CA GLN A 696 55.84 41.00 -42.95
C GLN A 696 56.24 42.23 -42.12
N ALA A 697 55.76 42.36 -40.88
CA ALA A 697 55.91 43.59 -40.08
C ALA A 697 57.21 43.67 -39.24
N VAL A 698 57.89 42.54 -39.00
CA VAL A 698 59.01 42.46 -38.04
C VAL A 698 60.28 43.21 -38.52
N GLN A 699 60.45 43.43 -39.82
CA GLN A 699 61.64 44.13 -40.35
C GLN A 699 61.73 45.64 -40.01
N VAL A 700 60.66 46.26 -39.48
CA VAL A 700 60.58 47.74 -39.35
C VAL A 700 61.09 48.27 -38.00
N ASN A 701 61.06 47.49 -36.91
CA ASN A 701 61.36 47.98 -35.54
C ASN A 701 62.61 47.34 -34.92
N GLY A 702 63.79 47.89 -35.25
CA GLY A 702 65.06 47.43 -34.72
C GLY A 702 65.44 48.04 -33.35
N HIS A 703 65.12 47.37 -32.25
CA HIS A 703 65.90 47.46 -31.00
C HIS A 703 65.73 46.22 -30.10
N ARG A 704 66.89 45.66 -29.69
CA ARG A 704 67.26 44.96 -28.43
C ARG A 704 66.19 44.11 -27.69
N ASP A 705 66.51 42.93 -27.19
CA ASP A 705 67.81 42.50 -26.65
C ASP A 705 68.47 41.31 -27.39
N ARG A 706 69.79 41.19 -27.22
CA ARG A 706 70.61 40.04 -27.66
C ARG A 706 71.65 39.73 -26.57
N ASP A 707 71.22 38.97 -25.58
CA ASP A 707 72.03 38.29 -24.57
C ASP A 707 71.23 37.06 -24.06
N LEU A 708 71.91 36.06 -23.46
CA LEU A 708 71.32 34.88 -22.78
C LEU A 708 70.85 33.66 -23.61
N LEU A 709 71.32 33.42 -24.83
CA LEU A 709 71.12 32.13 -25.54
C LEU A 709 72.37 31.60 -26.30
N ASP A 710 73.54 31.63 -25.64
CA ASP A 710 74.78 30.94 -26.07
C ASP A 710 75.10 29.74 -25.14
N GLY A 711 74.07 29.03 -24.65
CA GLY A 711 74.18 28.09 -23.52
C GLY A 711 73.92 26.61 -23.83
N GLU A 712 72.92 26.28 -24.65
CA GLU A 712 72.29 24.95 -24.64
C GLU A 712 72.61 24.08 -25.88
N ASP A 713 73.22 24.64 -26.93
CA ASP A 713 73.64 23.94 -28.16
C ASP A 713 74.86 23.00 -27.97
N LYS A 714 74.92 22.30 -26.83
CA LYS A 714 75.92 21.24 -26.54
C LYS A 714 75.33 19.99 -25.90
N GLU A 715 74.24 20.08 -25.16
CA GLU A 715 73.67 18.91 -24.47
C GLU A 715 72.87 18.01 -25.45
N GLU A 716 72.12 18.59 -26.40
CA GLU A 716 71.42 17.79 -27.43
C GLU A 716 72.38 17.05 -28.38
N GLU A 717 73.58 17.59 -28.65
CA GLU A 717 74.57 16.95 -29.53
C GLU A 717 75.43 15.89 -28.83
N GLU A 718 75.49 15.83 -27.50
CA GLU A 718 76.14 14.71 -26.78
C GLU A 718 75.17 13.55 -26.55
N ILE A 719 73.90 13.82 -26.24
CA ILE A 719 72.86 12.78 -26.07
C ILE A 719 72.68 11.95 -27.36
N GLU A 720 72.66 12.58 -28.54
CA GLU A 720 72.58 11.85 -29.82
C GLU A 720 73.85 11.03 -30.17
N LYS A 721 74.93 11.15 -29.40
CA LYS A 721 76.17 10.36 -29.53
C LYS A 721 76.31 9.25 -28.48
N GLU A 722 75.65 9.36 -27.32
CA GLU A 722 75.56 8.24 -26.35
C GLU A 722 74.54 7.20 -26.81
N VAL A 723 73.33 7.60 -27.24
CA VAL A 723 72.28 6.67 -27.69
C VAL A 723 72.74 5.76 -28.84
N LYS A 724 73.54 6.29 -29.79
CA LYS A 724 74.08 5.50 -30.91
C LYS A 724 75.26 4.59 -30.52
N LYS A 725 75.74 4.67 -29.28
CA LYS A 725 76.82 3.84 -28.75
C LYS A 725 76.27 2.66 -27.96
N ASP A 726 75.19 2.90 -27.21
CA ASP A 726 74.47 1.84 -26.49
C ASP A 726 73.79 0.85 -27.46
N GLU A 727 73.27 1.31 -28.61
CA GLU A 727 72.67 0.41 -29.63
C GLU A 727 73.70 -0.52 -30.29
N GLU A 728 74.98 -0.12 -30.43
CA GLU A 728 76.03 -0.98 -30.99
C GLU A 728 76.64 -1.94 -29.93
N GLU A 729 76.73 -1.55 -28.65
CA GLU A 729 77.30 -2.44 -27.60
C GLU A 729 76.31 -3.53 -27.12
N ILE A 730 75.03 -3.43 -27.46
CA ILE A 730 74.01 -4.44 -27.14
C ILE A 730 74.05 -5.63 -28.12
N ASP A 731 74.27 -5.40 -29.43
CA ASP A 731 74.19 -6.47 -30.45
C ASP A 731 75.40 -7.43 -30.42
N GLU A 732 76.56 -7.00 -29.91
CA GLU A 732 77.68 -7.91 -29.62
C GLU A 732 77.43 -8.80 -28.38
N ARG A 733 76.78 -8.28 -27.32
CA ARG A 733 76.53 -9.06 -26.09
C ARG A 733 75.52 -10.19 -26.26
N VAL A 734 74.63 -10.11 -27.25
CA VAL A 734 73.62 -11.16 -27.54
C VAL A 734 74.25 -12.44 -28.14
N ARG A 735 75.56 -12.45 -28.45
CA ARG A 735 76.26 -13.63 -29.00
C ARG A 735 77.06 -14.49 -28.02
N GLU A 736 77.39 -14.01 -26.82
CA GLU A 736 78.29 -14.73 -25.90
C GLU A 736 77.72 -15.03 -24.50
N GLU A 737 76.42 -15.35 -24.36
CA GLU A 737 75.88 -15.82 -23.06
C GLU A 737 74.85 -16.97 -23.13
N ASN A 738 75.16 -18.02 -23.91
CA ASN A 738 74.60 -19.36 -23.67
C ASN A 738 75.52 -20.12 -22.70
N GLY A 739 75.34 -19.93 -21.38
CA GLY A 739 76.42 -20.24 -20.41
C GLY A 739 76.10 -20.61 -18.95
N GLU A 740 74.88 -21.07 -18.62
CA GLU A 740 74.55 -21.98 -17.48
C GLU A 740 74.89 -21.59 -15.99
N VAL A 741 74.08 -22.13 -15.06
CA VAL A 741 74.27 -22.25 -13.57
C VAL A 741 73.68 -21.16 -12.63
N ASP A 742 73.12 -21.65 -11.51
CA ASP A 742 72.36 -20.97 -10.45
C ASP A 742 73.21 -20.23 -9.38
N GLY A 743 72.59 -19.41 -8.51
CA GLY A 743 73.27 -18.88 -7.30
C GLY A 743 72.46 -17.92 -6.41
N GLU A 744 72.19 -18.33 -5.17
CA GLU A 744 71.29 -17.76 -4.15
C GLU A 744 71.64 -16.38 -3.50
N GLU A 745 70.58 -15.74 -2.97
CA GLU A 745 70.44 -14.89 -1.75
C GLU A 745 71.41 -13.71 -1.36
N ALA A 746 70.82 -12.50 -1.40
CA ALA A 746 70.61 -11.52 -0.28
C ALA A 746 71.79 -10.99 0.61
N GLY A 747 71.83 -9.65 0.88
CA GLY A 747 72.91 -9.11 1.73
C GLY A 747 72.94 -7.67 2.33
N LYS A 748 71.85 -6.89 2.48
CA LYS A 748 71.67 -5.77 3.47
C LYS A 748 72.68 -4.57 3.60
N VAL A 749 72.07 -3.36 3.58
CA VAL A 749 72.26 -2.19 4.52
C VAL A 749 73.42 -1.19 4.34
N ALA A 750 73.02 0.09 4.17
CA ALA A 750 73.49 1.42 4.65
C ALA A 750 74.93 1.65 5.23
N GLU A 751 75.51 2.87 5.29
CA GLU A 751 74.98 4.26 5.38
C GLU A 751 75.86 5.32 4.65
N LYS A 752 75.36 6.58 4.54
CA LYS A 752 75.99 7.93 4.75
C LYS A 752 77.48 8.22 4.42
N GLU A 753 77.94 9.46 4.15
CA GLU A 753 77.37 10.78 3.72
C GLU A 753 78.56 11.80 3.56
N GLU A 754 78.30 12.99 3.00
CA GLU A 754 79.08 14.26 3.14
C GLU A 754 80.46 14.53 2.43
N LYS A 755 80.43 15.56 1.54
CA LYS A 755 81.23 16.83 1.52
C LYS A 755 82.56 17.05 0.71
N ASN A 756 82.44 18.03 -0.20
CA ASN A 756 83.26 19.25 -0.44
C ASN A 756 84.72 19.24 -1.00
N SER A 757 84.84 19.79 -2.23
CA SER A 757 85.65 20.96 -2.69
C SER A 757 86.95 21.37 -1.95
N GLU A 758 88.04 21.78 -2.62
CA GLU A 758 88.23 23.12 -3.28
C GLU A 758 89.62 23.25 -3.98
N LYS A 759 89.86 24.34 -4.78
CA LYS A 759 91.17 24.94 -5.23
C LYS A 759 91.99 24.23 -6.36
N ILE A 760 92.83 24.89 -7.20
CA ILE A 760 93.05 26.33 -7.60
C ILE A 760 93.72 26.42 -9.01
N LEU A 761 93.85 27.66 -9.56
CA LEU A 761 94.42 28.04 -10.87
C LEU A 761 95.89 27.64 -11.13
N GLU A 762 96.33 27.62 -12.41
CA GLU A 762 97.30 28.62 -12.92
C GLU A 762 97.38 28.71 -14.47
N ARG A 763 98.20 29.65 -15.00
CA ARG A 763 98.26 30.07 -16.42
C ARG A 763 99.66 30.59 -16.79
N PRO A 764 100.14 30.42 -18.04
CA PRO A 764 100.91 31.49 -18.69
C PRO A 764 100.45 31.77 -20.15
N ALA A 765 101.12 32.69 -20.85
CA ALA A 765 100.72 33.21 -22.16
C ALA A 765 101.91 33.77 -22.97
N GLU A 766 101.72 34.03 -24.27
CA GLU A 766 102.64 34.85 -25.09
C GLU A 766 101.94 35.58 -26.26
N LYS A 767 102.64 36.54 -26.88
CA LYS A 767 102.27 37.46 -27.99
C LYS A 767 103.59 37.96 -28.66
N PRO A 768 103.64 38.88 -29.65
CA PRO A 768 102.63 39.47 -30.57
C PRO A 768 103.05 39.42 -32.06
N LEU A 769 102.27 40.01 -33.00
CA LEU A 769 102.70 41.21 -33.76
C LEU A 769 101.60 41.86 -34.65
N ASN A 770 101.87 43.11 -35.02
CA ASN A 770 100.98 44.18 -35.48
C ASN A 770 100.69 44.19 -37.01
N GLY A 771 99.61 44.86 -37.43
CA GLY A 771 99.33 45.15 -38.85
C GLY A 771 98.05 45.97 -39.10
N ASN A 772 98.15 47.31 -39.16
CA ASN A 772 97.05 48.20 -39.55
C ASN A 772 96.81 48.19 -41.06
N MET A 773 95.56 48.10 -41.49
CA MET A 773 95.01 48.87 -42.62
C MET A 773 93.55 49.25 -42.33
N SER A 774 93.15 50.44 -42.76
CA SER A 774 91.77 50.93 -42.71
C SER A 774 90.94 50.36 -43.86
N ASN A 775 89.66 50.08 -43.61
CA ASN A 775 88.63 50.24 -44.63
C ASN A 775 87.28 50.66 -44.00
N GLU A 776 86.34 51.09 -44.83
CA GLU A 776 85.25 51.98 -44.44
C GLU A 776 84.06 51.29 -43.74
N HIS A 777 83.24 52.10 -43.05
CA HIS A 777 81.89 51.69 -42.68
C HIS A 777 81.07 51.48 -43.95
N VAL A 778 80.68 50.22 -44.19
CA VAL A 778 79.53 49.90 -45.04
C VAL A 778 78.34 49.68 -44.12
N GLU A 779 77.27 50.45 -44.31
CA GLU A 779 76.00 50.23 -43.64
C GLU A 779 75.35 48.95 -44.19
N PRO A 780 74.83 48.03 -43.36
CA PRO A 780 74.05 46.91 -43.86
C PRO A 780 72.68 47.41 -44.34
N GLU A 781 72.48 47.42 -45.66
CA GLU A 781 71.15 47.58 -46.26
C GLU A 781 70.19 46.48 -45.76
N PRO A 782 68.86 46.73 -45.72
CA PRO A 782 67.91 45.72 -45.28
C PRO A 782 67.88 44.53 -46.24
N GLU A 783 68.20 43.33 -45.75
CA GLU A 783 68.05 42.09 -46.52
C GLU A 783 66.55 41.83 -46.77
N GLU A 784 66.09 42.12 -47.99
CA GLU A 784 64.74 41.75 -48.46
C GLU A 784 64.55 40.22 -48.44
N GLU A 785 63.33 39.75 -48.14
CA GLU A 785 63.04 38.32 -48.24
C GLU A 785 63.18 37.82 -49.70
N PRO A 786 63.91 36.71 -49.94
CA PRO A 786 64.14 36.21 -51.30
C PRO A 786 62.81 35.85 -51.98
N GLU A 787 62.67 36.17 -53.27
CA GLU A 787 61.45 35.90 -54.05
C GLU A 787 61.00 34.44 -53.95
N ASP A 788 61.94 33.49 -53.97
CA ASP A 788 61.66 32.06 -53.79
C ASP A 788 60.83 31.76 -52.52
N GLY A 789 61.07 32.51 -51.43
CA GLY A 789 60.38 32.35 -50.16
C GLY A 789 58.94 32.84 -50.23
N LYS A 790 58.69 33.92 -50.96
CA LYS A 790 57.35 34.44 -51.25
C LYS A 790 56.57 33.46 -52.14
N ILE A 791 57.24 32.86 -53.13
CA ILE A 791 56.68 31.82 -54.01
C ILE A 791 56.29 30.55 -53.21
N GLN A 792 57.17 30.04 -52.35
CA GLN A 792 56.84 28.88 -51.51
C GLN A 792 55.71 29.19 -50.52
N ARG A 793 55.71 30.36 -49.85
CA ARG A 793 54.62 30.78 -48.96
C ARG A 793 53.29 30.90 -49.69
N PHE A 794 53.28 31.39 -50.93
CA PHE A 794 52.07 31.43 -51.74
C PHE A 794 51.53 30.01 -52.03
N PHE A 795 52.39 29.05 -52.33
CA PHE A 795 51.97 27.64 -52.46
C PHE A 795 51.44 27.07 -51.13
N ASP A 796 52.15 27.30 -50.03
CA ASP A 796 51.75 26.83 -48.70
C ASP A 796 50.38 27.41 -48.27
N ILE A 797 50.11 28.69 -48.57
CA ILE A 797 48.80 29.33 -48.35
C ILE A 797 47.74 28.72 -49.27
N CYS A 798 48.04 28.46 -50.55
CA CYS A 798 47.11 27.77 -51.44
C CYS A 798 46.76 26.37 -50.92
N TYR A 799 47.74 25.64 -50.39
CA TYR A 799 47.55 24.30 -49.83
C TYR A 799 46.75 24.33 -48.52
N LEU A 800 47.06 25.25 -47.59
CA LEU A 800 46.29 25.45 -46.36
C LEU A 800 44.84 25.88 -46.63
N THR A 801 44.62 26.77 -47.61
CA THR A 801 43.27 27.21 -48.02
C THR A 801 42.44 26.03 -48.54
N ASN A 802 43.05 25.06 -49.22
CA ASN A 802 42.38 23.84 -49.66
C ASN A 802 42.06 22.88 -48.49
N ALA A 803 42.88 22.88 -47.43
CA ALA A 803 42.63 22.08 -46.22
C ALA A 803 41.54 22.70 -45.31
N SER A 804 41.48 24.03 -45.24
CA SER A 804 40.54 24.77 -44.36
C SER A 804 39.17 25.06 -44.99
N VAL A 805 38.84 24.52 -46.16
CA VAL A 805 37.54 24.79 -46.83
C VAL A 805 36.37 24.34 -45.95
N VAL A 806 35.51 25.31 -45.61
CA VAL A 806 34.20 25.11 -44.97
C VAL A 806 33.10 25.37 -46.00
N LYS A 807 32.06 24.52 -46.03
CA LYS A 807 31.01 24.57 -47.06
C LYS A 807 30.05 25.76 -46.96
N GLU A 808 30.10 26.51 -45.87
CA GLU A 808 29.20 27.61 -45.54
C GLU A 808 29.86 29.00 -45.59
N MET A 809 31.18 29.09 -45.80
CA MET A 809 31.87 30.39 -45.85
C MET A 809 31.95 30.94 -47.27
N GLU A 810 31.52 32.18 -47.46
CA GLU A 810 31.71 32.89 -48.73
C GLU A 810 33.20 33.21 -48.94
N SER A 811 33.65 33.27 -50.19
CA SER A 811 35.09 33.40 -50.51
C SER A 811 35.74 34.68 -49.98
N GLU A 812 34.93 35.70 -49.67
CA GLU A 812 35.39 37.02 -49.20
C GLU A 812 35.60 37.09 -47.67
N GLU A 813 35.00 36.19 -46.88
CA GLU A 813 35.24 36.13 -45.42
C GLU A 813 36.56 35.41 -45.04
N ASN A 814 37.18 34.73 -46.00
CA ASN A 814 38.36 33.92 -45.76
C ASN A 814 39.63 34.79 -45.70
N GLN A 815 40.19 35.01 -44.51
CA GLN A 815 41.42 35.78 -44.32
C GLN A 815 42.64 35.20 -45.08
N LEU A 816 42.68 33.88 -45.28
CA LEU A 816 43.68 33.24 -46.15
C LEU A 816 43.50 33.60 -47.64
N PHE A 817 42.30 33.96 -48.08
CA PHE A 817 42.02 34.40 -49.45
C PHE A 817 42.37 35.88 -49.66
N SER A 818 42.17 36.76 -48.66
CA SER A 818 42.71 38.12 -48.70
C SER A 818 44.25 38.13 -48.68
N LEU A 819 44.88 37.26 -47.89
CA LEU A 819 46.33 37.01 -47.91
C LEU A 819 46.82 36.48 -49.26
N GLN A 820 46.07 35.58 -49.88
CA GLN A 820 46.34 35.15 -51.26
C GLN A 820 46.22 36.34 -52.24
N GLY A 821 45.37 37.32 -51.95
CA GLY A 821 45.19 38.54 -52.73
C GLY A 821 46.28 39.60 -52.56
N SER A 822 46.88 39.75 -51.37
CA SER A 822 48.02 40.65 -51.15
C SER A 822 49.30 40.10 -51.77
N LEU A 823 49.62 38.82 -51.53
CA LEU A 823 50.80 38.18 -52.12
C LEU A 823 50.77 38.15 -53.66
N VAL A 824 49.58 38.08 -54.28
CA VAL A 824 49.41 38.22 -55.74
C VAL A 824 49.73 39.63 -56.27
N GLN A 825 49.77 40.65 -55.41
CA GLN A 825 50.21 42.01 -55.77
C GLN A 825 51.72 42.22 -55.51
N GLU A 826 52.31 41.42 -54.61
CA GLU A 826 53.75 41.45 -54.30
C GLU A 826 54.61 40.55 -55.23
N LEU A 827 54.00 39.54 -55.85
CA LEU A 827 54.69 38.57 -56.73
C LEU A 827 54.82 39.06 -58.18
N THR A 828 56.02 38.93 -58.73
CA THR A 828 56.43 39.29 -60.10
C THR A 828 56.01 38.29 -61.19
N LEU A 829 55.26 37.23 -60.83
CA LEU A 829 54.94 36.07 -61.67
C LEU A 829 53.79 36.30 -62.67
N GLU A 830 53.76 35.52 -63.76
CA GLU A 830 52.63 35.55 -64.69
C GLU A 830 51.35 34.98 -64.02
N ARG A 831 50.20 35.55 -64.35
CA ARG A 831 48.88 35.05 -63.91
C ARG A 831 48.68 33.57 -64.19
N LYS A 832 49.18 33.05 -65.32
CA LYS A 832 49.10 31.62 -65.67
C LYS A 832 49.91 30.72 -64.72
N SER A 833 51.11 31.14 -64.32
CA SER A 833 51.92 30.43 -63.31
C SER A 833 51.22 30.41 -61.94
N MET A 834 50.59 31.52 -61.54
CA MET A 834 49.82 31.56 -60.29
C MET A 834 48.56 30.67 -60.33
N GLU A 835 47.84 30.65 -61.46
CA GLU A 835 46.69 29.74 -61.66
C GLU A 835 47.13 28.27 -61.70
N ARG A 836 48.31 27.97 -62.26
CA ARG A 836 48.94 26.64 -62.19
C ARG A 836 49.25 26.24 -60.75
N MET A 837 49.95 27.07 -59.96
CA MET A 837 50.25 26.80 -58.55
C MET A 837 48.99 26.51 -57.72
N LYS A 838 47.90 27.30 -57.91
CA LYS A 838 46.62 27.06 -57.24
C LYS A 838 46.03 25.68 -57.57
N LYS A 839 46.12 25.27 -58.84
CA LYS A 839 45.66 23.96 -59.30
C LYS A 839 46.54 22.82 -58.76
N ASP A 840 47.85 22.97 -58.82
CA ASP A 840 48.81 21.95 -58.44
C ASP A 840 48.77 21.71 -56.90
N ALA A 841 48.62 22.78 -56.10
CA ALA A 841 48.34 22.68 -54.66
C ALA A 841 47.00 21.98 -54.35
N ALA A 842 45.94 22.27 -55.12
CA ALA A 842 44.64 21.62 -54.96
C ALA A 842 44.63 20.15 -55.40
N GLU A 843 45.46 19.76 -56.37
CA GLU A 843 45.65 18.36 -56.75
C GLU A 843 46.52 17.62 -55.72
N TYR A 844 47.57 18.25 -55.20
CA TYR A 844 48.39 17.67 -54.13
C TYR A 844 47.58 17.47 -52.84
N TRP A 845 46.71 18.41 -52.45
CA TRP A 845 45.77 18.22 -51.34
C TRP A 845 44.85 17.01 -51.55
N LYS A 846 44.29 16.81 -52.75
CA LYS A 846 43.46 15.62 -53.05
C LYS A 846 44.22 14.30 -52.97
N ARG A 847 45.55 14.30 -53.16
CA ARG A 847 46.41 13.12 -52.99
C ARG A 847 46.79 12.87 -51.52
N THR A 848 46.86 13.92 -50.70
CA THR A 848 47.38 13.86 -49.32
C THR A 848 46.31 13.93 -48.23
N SER A 849 45.10 14.39 -48.51
CA SER A 849 44.05 14.64 -47.50
C SER A 849 43.75 13.43 -46.62
N LEU A 850 43.75 12.22 -47.20
CA LEU A 850 43.53 10.95 -46.47
C LEU A 850 44.56 10.71 -45.36
N LEU A 851 45.77 11.27 -45.43
CA LEU A 851 46.79 11.18 -44.38
C LEU A 851 46.41 11.98 -43.12
N PHE A 852 45.54 12.98 -43.27
CA PHE A 852 45.06 13.85 -42.18
C PHE A 852 43.66 13.46 -41.67
N ALA A 853 43.07 12.39 -42.21
CA ALA A 853 41.86 11.68 -41.77
C ALA A 853 40.68 12.56 -41.31
N LEU A 854 40.70 13.03 -40.06
CA LEU A 854 39.65 13.86 -39.44
C LEU A 854 39.51 15.27 -40.04
N LEU A 855 40.53 15.74 -40.79
CA LEU A 855 40.55 17.07 -41.41
C LEU A 855 39.99 17.08 -42.85
N ALA A 856 39.81 15.91 -43.48
CA ALA A 856 39.48 15.74 -44.91
C ALA A 856 37.97 15.85 -45.21
#